data_AF-A0AAU5MAT4-F1
#
_entry.id   AF-A0AAU5MAT4-F1
#
_cell.length_a   1.000
_cell.length_b   1.000
_cell.length_c   1.000
_cell.angle_alpha   90.00
_cell.angle_beta   90.00
_cell.angle_gamma   90.00
#
_symmetry.space_group_name_H-M   'P 1'
#
loop_
_entity.id
_entity.type
_entity.pdbx_description
1 polymer ?
#
loop_
_entity_poly.entity_id
_entity_poly.type
_entity_poly.pdbx_seq_one_letter_code
_entity_poly.pdbx_strand_id
1 'polypeptide(L)'
;MVAVRLSWWPNVVLAVGTVLVAALVWRFGRGLTVAGVVIVAGLCQVPGLMHAPITSTDAYRYVWDGRVQLSGHSPYARVPLDDSLARLRDPVLFPGLSPAQKSGVTGPPKVPTDPAALAKYSADDPRTRINRPLVPTIYPPVAQAYFTAVALFTPWSAGTLGLQIAAALIAIALTWLLAVQNPRWAALWGWSPIVALEAGNAAHVDVLAALLITAAVITTAKRPKLAAVLLGAAGSVKLLPLLLLPAFRTRRPILAVSTFVASYVPHVLAVGTLVLGFLPGYLNQEGFDDGSSRSAILALLLPPEARQLVAALLALALAALAFHCTKRDPLALTCCWLYGAALLIATPTYPWYGLPLIALAALAHRPEWIAVPIASYLAYASFGHDTRQGLSYLAAAVIVVTTITIRHRLVAKSRLTARRSRRTLADVTKRIALATSAEHAELPPNDLPLVDGLRTAGLDPVAEVWSDPSVDWSAYDAVLLRSVWDYHLRYDEFTEWLARLDKAGVPVLNDSGLVRWNGDKRYLLELRERGVSIVPSQVAAGACLREVVNGLDGQEIVVKPTVGATALHTVRGVAGSAELDQTLAELPDIVYLVQPFQPEIVADGEWSLIFVDGEFTHAVVKRAAPGDFRVQDDFGGTVTPTDPTPVVLDGAQAALDAAGRTPAYARVDGVVVNGRFLLMELELIEPELFFPQHPEAAQKLATAVSARV
;
A
#
# COMPACT_ATOMS: atom_id res chain seq x y z
N MET A 1 -16.38 -46.61 4.98
CA MET A 1 -17.35 -45.51 5.28
C MET A 1 -16.98 -44.65 6.51
N VAL A 2 -15.98 -45.03 7.32
CA VAL A 2 -15.46 -44.21 8.45
C VAL A 2 -14.19 -43.41 8.08
N ALA A 3 -13.40 -43.85 7.09
CA ALA A 3 -12.16 -43.18 6.66
C ALA A 3 -12.35 -41.85 5.89
N VAL A 4 -13.54 -41.60 5.32
CA VAL A 4 -13.86 -40.32 4.63
C VAL A 4 -14.31 -39.23 5.62
N ARG A 5 -14.66 -39.61 6.87
CA ARG A 5 -15.23 -38.67 7.86
C ARG A 5 -14.20 -37.82 8.61
N LEU A 6 -12.89 -38.04 8.40
CA LEU A 6 -11.79 -37.31 9.08
C LEU A 6 -11.03 -36.31 8.18
N SER A 7 -11.37 -36.18 6.89
CA SER A 7 -10.60 -35.37 5.92
C SER A 7 -10.79 -33.85 5.99
N TRP A 8 -11.67 -33.36 6.87
CA TRP A 8 -12.07 -31.94 6.93
C TRP A 8 -11.47 -31.21 8.14
N TRP A 9 -11.14 -31.96 9.19
CA TRP A 9 -10.73 -31.43 10.48
C TRP A 9 -9.50 -30.50 10.39
N PRO A 10 -8.44 -30.82 9.62
CA PRO A 10 -7.29 -29.92 9.48
C PRO A 10 -7.66 -28.56 8.86
N ASN A 11 -8.52 -28.54 7.85
CA ASN A 11 -8.97 -27.32 7.18
C ASN A 11 -9.86 -26.47 8.11
N VAL A 12 -10.72 -27.11 8.90
CA VAL A 12 -11.52 -26.44 9.93
C VAL A 12 -10.63 -25.86 11.03
N VAL A 13 -9.62 -26.60 11.49
CA VAL A 13 -8.65 -26.12 12.50
C VAL A 13 -7.89 -24.90 12.00
N LEU A 14 -7.48 -24.86 10.73
CA LEU A 14 -6.81 -23.70 10.12
C LEU A 14 -7.74 -22.49 10.01
N ALA A 15 -8.98 -22.70 9.58
CA ALA A 15 -9.99 -21.65 9.52
C ALA A 15 -10.26 -21.06 10.92
N VAL A 16 -10.50 -21.92 11.92
CA VAL A 16 -10.72 -21.51 13.32
C VAL A 16 -9.48 -20.82 13.89
N GLY A 17 -8.29 -21.38 13.66
CA GLY A 17 -7.03 -20.79 14.11
C GLY A 17 -6.81 -19.39 13.54
N THR A 18 -7.12 -19.18 12.27
CA THR A 18 -7.03 -17.85 11.63
C THR A 18 -7.99 -16.85 12.27
N VAL A 19 -9.23 -17.27 12.55
CA VAL A 19 -10.22 -16.43 13.26
C VAL A 19 -9.77 -16.11 14.69
N LEU A 20 -9.21 -17.09 15.41
CA LEU A 20 -8.68 -16.90 16.76
C LEU A 20 -7.49 -15.93 16.77
N VAL A 21 -6.55 -16.05 15.83
CA VAL A 21 -5.44 -15.10 15.68
C VAL A 21 -5.97 -13.70 15.40
N ALA A 22 -6.93 -13.56 14.48
CA ALA A 22 -7.55 -12.26 14.20
C ALA A 22 -8.23 -11.67 15.45
N ALA A 23 -8.94 -12.49 16.24
CA ALA A 23 -9.56 -12.07 17.49
C ALA A 23 -8.52 -11.64 18.55
N LEU A 24 -7.42 -12.38 18.69
CA LEU A 24 -6.32 -12.06 19.61
C LEU A 24 -5.62 -10.76 19.22
N VAL A 25 -5.28 -10.59 17.94
CA VAL A 25 -4.70 -9.35 17.41
C VAL A 25 -5.67 -8.18 17.61
N TRP A 26 -6.97 -8.41 17.46
CA TRP A 26 -7.94 -7.36 17.70
C TRP A 26 -8.03 -6.98 19.19
N ARG A 27 -8.00 -7.96 20.09
CA ARG A 27 -8.15 -7.79 21.55
C ARG A 27 -6.90 -7.26 22.24
N PHE A 28 -5.71 -7.66 21.78
CA PHE A 28 -4.44 -7.44 22.46
C PHE A 28 -3.36 -6.79 21.58
N GLY A 29 -3.62 -6.56 20.30
CA GLY A 29 -2.60 -6.05 19.37
C GLY A 29 -2.33 -4.55 19.43
N ARG A 30 -2.84 -3.82 20.43
CA ARG A 30 -2.51 -2.39 20.62
C ARG A 30 -1.12 -2.27 21.27
N GLY A 31 -0.26 -1.42 20.73
CA GLY A 31 1.11 -1.20 21.26
C GLY A 31 2.12 -2.27 20.85
N LEU A 32 1.81 -3.14 19.89
CA LEU A 32 2.78 -4.08 19.34
C LEU A 32 3.94 -3.33 18.66
N THR A 33 5.18 -3.76 18.91
CA THR A 33 6.37 -3.21 18.24
C THR A 33 6.66 -3.97 16.95
N VAL A 34 7.34 -3.31 16.00
CA VAL A 34 7.79 -3.95 14.75
C VAL A 34 8.61 -5.22 15.05
N ALA A 35 9.58 -5.12 15.96
CA ALA A 35 10.42 -6.25 16.35
C ALA A 35 9.61 -7.40 16.94
N GLY A 36 8.68 -7.12 17.86
CA GLY A 36 7.85 -8.16 18.49
C GLY A 36 7.01 -8.92 17.47
N VAL A 37 6.40 -8.21 16.51
CA VAL A 37 5.57 -8.83 15.47
C VAL A 37 6.40 -9.73 14.56
N VAL A 38 7.58 -9.26 14.12
CA VAL A 38 8.48 -9.99 13.23
C VAL A 38 9.06 -11.24 13.92
N ILE A 39 9.44 -11.14 15.20
CA ILE A 39 9.94 -12.30 15.97
C ILE A 39 8.88 -13.38 16.07
N VAL A 40 7.65 -13.02 16.46
CA VAL A 40 6.56 -14.00 16.58
C VAL A 40 6.21 -14.59 15.21
N ALA A 41 6.22 -13.80 14.14
CA ALA A 41 6.01 -14.31 12.79
C ALA A 41 7.09 -15.35 12.39
N GLY A 42 8.35 -15.13 12.76
CA GLY A 42 9.41 -16.11 12.59
C GLY A 42 9.15 -17.40 13.36
N LEU A 43 8.71 -17.31 14.61
CA LEU A 43 8.34 -18.48 15.41
C LEU A 43 7.16 -19.26 14.80
N CYS A 44 6.17 -18.56 14.22
CA CYS A 44 5.05 -19.20 13.54
C CYS A 44 5.47 -20.05 12.33
N GLN A 45 6.62 -19.77 11.69
CA GLN A 45 7.11 -20.57 10.56
C GLN A 45 7.75 -21.89 10.98
N VAL A 46 8.31 -21.98 12.20
CA VAL A 46 9.12 -23.12 12.66
C VAL A 46 8.40 -24.47 12.52
N PRO A 47 7.13 -24.65 12.94
CA PRO A 47 6.45 -25.94 12.79
C PRO A 47 6.34 -26.41 11.33
N GLY A 48 6.20 -25.46 10.40
CA GLY A 48 6.09 -25.75 8.97
C GLY A 48 7.39 -26.28 8.37
N LEU A 49 8.54 -25.85 8.89
CA LEU A 49 9.87 -26.29 8.46
C LEU A 49 10.25 -27.70 8.93
N MET A 50 9.52 -28.26 9.90
CA MET A 50 9.80 -29.57 10.50
C MET A 50 9.19 -30.75 9.73
N HIS A 51 8.35 -30.47 8.73
CA HIS A 51 7.59 -31.47 8.00
C HIS A 51 7.73 -31.28 6.50
N ALA A 52 7.59 -32.36 5.74
CA ALA A 52 7.39 -32.27 4.31
C ALA A 52 6.13 -31.44 3.99
N PRO A 53 6.02 -30.85 2.79
CA PRO A 53 4.83 -30.14 2.34
C PRO A 53 3.56 -30.96 2.52
N ILE A 54 2.56 -30.38 3.19
CA ILE A 54 1.32 -31.07 3.58
C ILE A 54 0.18 -30.81 2.58
N THR A 55 0.06 -29.56 2.10
CA THR A 55 -1.09 -29.13 1.27
C THR A 55 -0.90 -29.34 -0.22
N SER A 56 0.35 -29.31 -0.69
CA SER A 56 0.73 -29.51 -2.09
C SER A 56 2.12 -30.15 -2.22
N THR A 57 2.34 -30.90 -3.30
CA THR A 57 3.65 -31.45 -3.69
C THR A 57 4.40 -30.56 -4.69
N ASP A 58 3.87 -29.36 -5.01
CA ASP A 58 4.50 -28.43 -5.95
C ASP A 58 5.95 -28.06 -5.58
N ALA A 59 6.28 -28.06 -4.29
CA ALA A 59 7.64 -27.80 -3.83
C ALA A 59 8.67 -28.76 -4.43
N TYR A 60 8.30 -30.04 -4.67
CA TYR A 60 9.19 -30.98 -5.36
C TYR A 60 9.43 -30.56 -6.81
N ARG A 61 8.41 -29.99 -7.48
CA ARG A 61 8.56 -29.46 -8.83
C ARG A 61 9.45 -28.23 -8.86
N TYR A 62 9.34 -27.33 -7.88
CA TYR A 62 10.23 -26.17 -7.75
C TYR A 62 11.70 -26.58 -7.58
N VAL A 63 11.98 -27.54 -6.70
CA VAL A 63 13.35 -28.07 -6.53
C VAL A 63 13.87 -28.62 -7.85
N TRP A 64 13.06 -29.42 -8.53
CA TRP A 64 13.44 -30.02 -9.81
C TRP A 64 13.73 -28.97 -10.88
N ASP A 65 12.82 -28.03 -11.10
CA ASP A 65 12.94 -27.00 -12.14
C ASP A 65 14.20 -26.14 -11.92
N GLY A 66 14.52 -25.79 -10.67
CA GLY A 66 15.75 -25.08 -10.33
C GLY A 66 17.01 -25.88 -10.74
N ARG A 67 17.02 -27.20 -10.50
CA ARG A 67 18.14 -28.10 -10.83
C ARG A 67 18.29 -28.34 -12.33
N VAL A 68 17.18 -28.47 -13.04
CA VAL A 68 17.17 -28.60 -14.51
C VAL A 68 17.85 -27.38 -15.14
N GLN A 69 17.51 -26.18 -14.66
CA GLN A 69 18.15 -24.94 -15.14
C GLN A 69 19.65 -24.90 -14.84
N LEU A 70 20.08 -25.30 -13.63
CA LEU A 70 21.51 -25.38 -13.28
C LEU A 70 22.29 -26.41 -14.11
N SER A 71 21.61 -27.41 -14.67
CA SER A 71 22.22 -28.38 -15.60
C SER A 71 22.33 -27.89 -17.04
N GLY A 72 21.93 -26.65 -17.32
CA GLY A 72 21.90 -26.07 -18.67
C GLY A 72 20.70 -26.49 -19.53
N HIS A 73 19.69 -27.13 -18.92
CA HIS A 73 18.46 -27.53 -19.60
C HIS A 73 17.29 -26.60 -19.26
N SER A 74 16.32 -26.48 -20.17
CA SER A 74 15.12 -25.68 -19.93
C SER A 74 13.95 -26.54 -19.41
N PRO A 75 13.34 -26.20 -18.25
CA PRO A 75 12.17 -26.92 -17.72
C PRO A 75 10.89 -26.73 -18.56
N TYR A 76 10.93 -25.81 -19.53
CA TYR A 76 9.89 -25.65 -20.56
C TYR A 76 10.03 -26.68 -21.69
N ALA A 77 11.25 -27.13 -21.98
CA ALA A 77 11.54 -28.05 -23.09
C ALA A 77 11.77 -29.51 -22.65
N ARG A 78 11.88 -29.75 -21.34
CA ARG A 78 12.14 -31.06 -20.74
C ARG A 78 11.24 -31.27 -19.52
N VAL A 79 10.59 -32.41 -19.47
CA VAL A 79 9.70 -32.80 -18.38
C VAL A 79 10.46 -33.65 -17.36
N PRO A 80 10.02 -33.75 -16.09
CA PRO A 80 10.75 -34.50 -15.07
C PRO A 80 11.09 -35.94 -15.44
N LEU A 81 10.20 -36.64 -16.13
CA LEU A 81 10.48 -38.01 -16.56
C LEU A 81 11.36 -38.11 -17.82
N ASP A 82 11.75 -37.04 -18.49
CA ASP A 82 12.60 -37.14 -19.69
C ASP A 82 13.91 -37.90 -19.40
N ASP A 83 14.20 -38.93 -20.21
CA ASP A 83 15.40 -39.75 -20.07
C ASP A 83 16.69 -38.96 -20.32
N SER A 84 16.64 -37.82 -21.01
CA SER A 84 17.81 -36.92 -21.12
C SER A 84 18.22 -36.31 -19.78
N LEU A 85 17.28 -36.24 -18.81
CA LEU A 85 17.52 -35.71 -17.47
C LEU A 85 17.79 -36.81 -16.44
N ALA A 86 17.96 -38.07 -16.85
CA ALA A 86 18.10 -39.20 -15.94
C ALA A 86 19.23 -39.03 -14.91
N ARG A 87 20.33 -38.35 -15.28
CA ARG A 87 21.45 -38.06 -14.39
C ARG A 87 21.09 -37.16 -13.20
N LEU A 88 20.00 -36.41 -13.27
CA LEU A 88 19.52 -35.53 -12.20
C LEU A 88 18.55 -36.23 -11.24
N ARG A 89 18.16 -37.49 -11.50
CA ARG A 89 17.19 -38.23 -10.68
C ARG A 89 17.79 -38.62 -9.33
N ASP A 90 17.68 -37.70 -8.38
CA ASP A 90 18.07 -37.92 -6.99
C ASP A 90 17.08 -38.85 -6.26
N PRO A 91 17.54 -39.69 -5.32
CA PRO A 91 16.67 -40.58 -4.54
C PRO A 91 15.58 -39.88 -3.72
N VAL A 92 15.76 -38.60 -3.33
CA VAL A 92 14.73 -37.86 -2.58
C VAL A 92 13.53 -37.52 -3.47
N LEU A 93 13.75 -37.09 -4.71
CA LEU A 93 12.69 -36.75 -5.67
C LEU A 93 12.23 -37.95 -6.51
N PHE A 94 13.08 -38.94 -6.76
CA PHE A 94 12.81 -40.15 -7.57
C PHE A 94 13.05 -41.44 -6.79
N PRO A 95 12.24 -41.75 -5.76
CA PRO A 95 12.42 -42.96 -4.97
C PRO A 95 12.21 -44.27 -5.78
N GLY A 96 11.48 -44.21 -6.91
CA GLY A 96 11.19 -45.37 -7.75
C GLY A 96 11.94 -45.44 -9.08
N LEU A 97 12.87 -44.51 -9.34
CA LEU A 97 13.68 -44.48 -10.57
C LEU A 97 15.11 -44.03 -10.29
N SER A 98 16.08 -44.90 -10.59
CA SER A 98 17.50 -44.55 -10.55
C SER A 98 17.96 -43.83 -11.82
N PRO A 99 19.12 -43.15 -11.79
CA PRO A 99 19.71 -42.55 -12.99
C PRO A 99 20.01 -43.53 -14.14
N ALA A 100 20.11 -44.83 -13.88
CA ALA A 100 20.38 -45.85 -14.89
C ALA A 100 19.11 -46.41 -15.56
N GLN A 101 17.93 -46.20 -14.95
CA GLN A 101 16.67 -46.73 -15.45
C GLN A 101 16.02 -45.76 -16.44
N LYS A 102 15.37 -46.27 -17.49
CA LYS A 102 14.60 -45.46 -18.44
C LYS A 102 13.15 -45.31 -17.99
N SER A 103 12.60 -44.11 -18.14
CA SER A 103 11.18 -43.81 -17.93
C SER A 103 10.34 -44.15 -19.16
N GLY A 104 10.97 -44.16 -20.35
CA GLY A 104 10.30 -44.29 -21.65
C GLY A 104 9.90 -42.95 -22.28
N VAL A 105 10.24 -41.82 -21.66
CA VAL A 105 9.89 -40.47 -22.12
C VAL A 105 11.11 -39.83 -22.77
N THR A 106 10.98 -39.40 -24.02
CA THR A 106 12.04 -38.71 -24.77
C THR A 106 11.46 -37.63 -25.68
N GLY A 107 12.26 -36.60 -25.94
CA GLY A 107 11.91 -35.51 -26.85
C GLY A 107 11.07 -34.41 -26.20
N PRO A 108 10.73 -33.36 -26.96
CA PRO A 108 9.97 -32.24 -26.41
C PRO A 108 8.57 -32.70 -25.95
N PRO A 109 8.01 -32.07 -24.91
CA PRO A 109 6.67 -32.38 -24.42
C PRO A 109 5.62 -32.18 -25.50
N LYS A 110 4.69 -33.14 -25.60
CA LYS A 110 3.54 -33.07 -26.50
C LYS A 110 2.27 -33.12 -25.66
N VAL A 111 1.80 -31.96 -25.24
CA VAL A 111 0.60 -31.83 -24.41
C VAL A 111 -0.62 -32.14 -25.28
N PRO A 112 -1.45 -33.14 -24.93
CA PRO A 112 -2.68 -33.43 -25.65
C PRO A 112 -3.69 -32.30 -25.54
N THR A 113 -4.51 -32.11 -26.58
CA THR A 113 -5.64 -31.16 -26.57
C THR A 113 -6.97 -31.83 -26.17
N ASP A 114 -7.05 -33.16 -26.29
CA ASP A 114 -8.23 -33.92 -25.86
C ASP A 114 -8.28 -34.01 -24.31
N PRO A 115 -9.41 -33.67 -23.66
CA PRO A 115 -9.52 -33.64 -22.20
C PRO A 115 -9.20 -34.99 -21.52
N ALA A 116 -9.63 -36.12 -22.10
CA ALA A 116 -9.38 -37.44 -21.50
C ALA A 116 -7.90 -37.83 -21.59
N ALA A 117 -7.27 -37.59 -22.74
CA ALA A 117 -5.84 -37.77 -22.92
C ALA A 117 -5.02 -36.83 -22.04
N LEU A 118 -5.45 -35.58 -21.89
CA LEU A 118 -4.83 -34.57 -21.05
C LEU A 118 -4.88 -34.95 -19.56
N ALA A 119 -6.03 -35.46 -19.08
CA ALA A 119 -6.17 -35.95 -17.71
C ALA A 119 -5.20 -37.10 -17.40
N LYS A 120 -5.03 -38.05 -18.33
CA LYS A 120 -4.05 -39.13 -18.21
C LYS A 120 -2.62 -38.61 -18.26
N TYR A 121 -2.34 -37.64 -19.14
CA TYR A 121 -1.02 -37.05 -19.32
C TYR A 121 -0.55 -36.26 -18.09
N SER A 122 -1.46 -35.62 -17.37
CA SER A 122 -1.15 -34.89 -16.14
C SER A 122 -1.18 -35.72 -14.86
N ALA A 123 -1.42 -37.04 -14.94
CA ALA A 123 -1.49 -37.89 -13.76
C ALA A 123 -0.12 -37.96 -13.05
N ASP A 124 -0.14 -38.10 -11.73
CA ASP A 124 1.06 -38.34 -10.96
C ASP A 124 1.62 -39.74 -11.23
N ASP A 125 2.94 -39.88 -11.10
CA ASP A 125 3.65 -41.15 -11.32
C ASP A 125 4.25 -41.64 -10.00
N PRO A 126 3.95 -42.87 -9.54
CA PRO A 126 4.41 -43.37 -8.25
C PRO A 126 5.94 -43.50 -8.13
N ARG A 127 6.67 -43.40 -9.25
CA ARG A 127 8.13 -43.47 -9.27
C ARG A 127 8.81 -42.18 -8.81
N THR A 128 8.08 -41.07 -8.71
CA THR A 128 8.60 -39.76 -8.32
C THR A 128 7.66 -39.03 -7.36
N ARG A 129 8.21 -38.15 -6.52
CA ARG A 129 7.44 -37.23 -5.67
C ARG A 129 7.03 -35.96 -6.41
N ILE A 130 7.56 -35.72 -7.61
CA ILE A 130 7.23 -34.57 -8.43
C ILE A 130 5.84 -34.76 -9.02
N ASN A 131 4.95 -33.81 -8.77
CA ASN A 131 3.61 -33.85 -9.36
C ASN A 131 3.66 -33.64 -10.87
N ARG A 132 2.68 -34.23 -11.56
CA ARG A 132 2.50 -34.15 -13.02
C ARG A 132 3.83 -34.33 -13.77
N PRO A 133 4.59 -35.41 -13.56
CA PRO A 133 5.98 -35.48 -13.98
C PRO A 133 6.18 -35.66 -15.50
N LEU A 134 5.09 -35.80 -16.25
CA LEU A 134 5.06 -35.78 -17.71
C LEU A 134 4.77 -34.38 -18.29
N VAL A 135 4.34 -33.40 -17.49
CA VAL A 135 3.98 -32.08 -18.02
C VAL A 135 5.18 -31.12 -17.95
N PRO A 136 5.36 -30.23 -18.95
CA PRO A 136 6.32 -29.14 -18.86
C PRO A 136 5.96 -28.18 -17.74
N THR A 137 6.91 -27.37 -17.30
CA THR A 137 6.64 -26.41 -16.23
C THR A 137 5.54 -25.42 -16.64
N ILE A 138 4.77 -24.96 -15.66
CA ILE A 138 3.80 -23.86 -15.82
C ILE A 138 4.33 -22.56 -15.19
N TYR A 139 5.43 -22.62 -14.45
CA TYR A 139 5.89 -21.51 -13.65
C TYR A 139 6.59 -20.45 -14.51
N PRO A 140 6.17 -19.18 -14.43
CA PRO A 140 6.77 -18.07 -15.18
C PRO A 140 8.25 -17.78 -14.84
N PRO A 141 8.96 -16.97 -15.65
CA PRO A 141 10.40 -16.73 -15.54
C PRO A 141 10.91 -16.25 -14.18
N VAL A 142 10.24 -15.32 -13.48
CA VAL A 142 10.72 -14.87 -12.16
C VAL A 142 10.53 -15.95 -11.09
N ALA A 143 9.48 -16.78 -11.19
CA ALA A 143 9.36 -17.98 -10.35
C ALA A 143 10.50 -18.98 -10.65
N GLN A 144 10.81 -19.21 -11.93
CA GLN A 144 11.94 -20.06 -12.33
C GLN A 144 13.28 -19.56 -11.79
N ALA A 145 13.51 -18.24 -11.86
CA ALA A 145 14.71 -17.62 -11.30
C ALA A 145 14.80 -17.79 -9.77
N TYR A 146 13.66 -17.66 -9.06
CA TYR A 146 13.59 -17.95 -7.63
C TYR A 146 13.95 -19.40 -7.31
N PHE A 147 13.43 -20.37 -8.07
CA PHE A 147 13.75 -21.79 -7.87
C PHE A 147 15.23 -22.10 -8.11
N THR A 148 15.82 -21.54 -9.17
CA THR A 148 17.25 -21.66 -9.45
C THR A 148 18.10 -21.02 -8.36
N ALA A 149 17.73 -19.83 -7.88
CA ALA A 149 18.43 -19.14 -6.82
C ALA A 149 18.48 -19.97 -5.53
N VAL A 150 17.36 -20.60 -5.15
CA VAL A 150 17.33 -21.50 -3.99
C VAL A 150 18.15 -22.77 -4.24
N ALA A 151 18.10 -23.34 -5.44
CA ALA A 151 18.84 -24.55 -5.80
C ALA A 151 20.37 -24.35 -5.80
N LEU A 152 20.87 -23.13 -6.01
CA LEU A 152 22.31 -22.80 -5.94
C LEU A 152 22.90 -23.04 -4.54
N PHE A 153 22.12 -22.82 -3.49
CA PHE A 153 22.59 -22.87 -2.10
C PHE A 153 22.11 -24.10 -1.33
N THR A 154 21.26 -24.91 -1.94
CA THR A 154 20.63 -26.07 -1.29
C THR A 154 21.20 -27.36 -1.87
N PRO A 155 21.63 -28.35 -1.08
CA PRO A 155 22.03 -29.68 -1.57
C PRO A 155 20.81 -30.57 -1.89
N TRP A 156 20.98 -31.63 -2.69
CA TRP A 156 19.88 -32.57 -3.03
C TRP A 156 19.25 -33.22 -1.79
N SER A 157 20.07 -33.57 -0.81
CA SER A 157 19.65 -34.21 0.44
C SER A 157 18.67 -33.37 1.27
N ALA A 158 18.63 -32.05 1.06
CA ALA A 158 17.70 -31.17 1.76
C ALA A 158 16.26 -31.24 1.20
N GLY A 159 16.03 -31.88 0.05
CA GLY A 159 14.71 -31.98 -0.56
C GLY A 159 14.05 -30.62 -0.71
N THR A 160 12.86 -30.44 -0.11
CA THR A 160 12.08 -29.20 -0.16
C THR A 160 12.50 -28.16 0.88
N LEU A 161 13.36 -28.51 1.84
CA LEU A 161 13.68 -27.66 3.00
C LEU A 161 14.25 -26.29 2.59
N GLY A 162 15.08 -26.24 1.56
CA GLY A 162 15.64 -24.98 1.06
C GLY A 162 14.56 -24.00 0.59
N LEU A 163 13.52 -24.50 -0.09
CA LEU A 163 12.39 -23.67 -0.52
C LEU A 163 11.49 -23.28 0.65
N GLN A 164 11.26 -24.19 1.59
CA GLN A 164 10.50 -23.90 2.81
C GLN A 164 11.16 -22.77 3.63
N ILE A 165 12.48 -22.83 3.80
CA ILE A 165 13.26 -21.77 4.45
C ILE A 165 13.17 -20.47 3.65
N ALA A 166 13.38 -20.50 2.33
CA ALA A 166 13.31 -19.30 1.51
C ALA A 166 11.92 -18.64 1.55
N ALA A 167 10.85 -19.43 1.47
CA ALA A 167 9.48 -18.95 1.56
C ALA A 167 9.14 -18.40 2.95
N ALA A 168 9.61 -19.04 4.03
CA ALA A 168 9.48 -18.54 5.39
C ALA A 168 10.20 -17.18 5.57
N LEU A 169 11.40 -17.02 5.02
CA LEU A 169 12.13 -15.75 5.04
C LEU A 169 11.38 -14.64 4.28
N ILE A 170 10.76 -14.96 3.14
CA ILE A 170 9.91 -14.01 2.41
C ILE A 170 8.68 -13.62 3.24
N ALA A 171 8.04 -14.58 3.93
CA ALA A 171 6.90 -14.30 4.81
C ALA A 171 7.29 -13.38 5.98
N ILE A 172 8.48 -13.57 6.55
CA ILE A 172 9.06 -12.71 7.61
C ILE A 172 9.38 -11.33 7.06
N ALA A 173 10.01 -11.23 5.88
CA ALA A 173 10.32 -9.95 5.23
C ALA A 173 9.05 -9.15 4.89
N LEU A 174 8.00 -9.82 4.42
CA LEU A 174 6.70 -9.21 4.19
C LEU A 174 6.03 -8.78 5.51
N THR A 175 6.19 -9.55 6.58
CA THR A 175 5.73 -9.14 7.92
C THR A 175 6.40 -7.85 8.36
N TRP A 176 7.73 -7.76 8.21
CA TRP A 176 8.47 -6.54 8.53
C TRP A 176 7.98 -5.34 7.69
N LEU A 177 7.82 -5.54 6.38
CA LEU A 177 7.34 -4.50 5.47
C LEU A 177 5.96 -3.96 5.88
N LEU A 178 5.04 -4.84 6.27
CA LEU A 178 3.72 -4.46 6.80
C LEU A 178 3.83 -3.81 8.19
N ALA A 179 4.73 -4.30 9.05
CA ALA A 179 4.83 -3.85 10.44
C ALA A 179 5.37 -2.41 10.54
N VAL A 180 6.25 -2.00 9.63
CA VAL A 180 6.69 -0.60 9.51
C VAL A 180 5.53 0.34 9.19
N GLN A 181 4.49 -0.13 8.50
CA GLN A 181 3.26 0.64 8.26
C GLN A 181 2.34 0.60 9.48
N ASN A 182 2.04 -0.61 9.96
CA ASN A 182 1.24 -0.81 11.17
C ASN A 182 1.49 -2.21 11.78
N PRO A 183 2.12 -2.30 12.96
CA PRO A 183 2.43 -3.59 13.60
C PRO A 183 1.21 -4.47 13.87
N ARG A 184 0.08 -3.86 14.24
CA ARG A 184 -1.16 -4.61 14.55
C ARG A 184 -1.70 -5.31 13.30
N TRP A 185 -1.72 -4.63 12.16
CA TRP A 185 -2.18 -5.24 10.92
C TRP A 185 -1.19 -6.26 10.36
N ALA A 186 0.11 -6.01 10.53
CA ALA A 186 1.15 -6.97 10.16
C ALA A 186 1.03 -8.30 10.92
N ALA A 187 0.57 -8.28 12.17
CA ALA A 187 0.32 -9.48 12.95
C ALA A 187 -0.77 -10.38 12.33
N LEU A 188 -1.78 -9.82 11.64
CA LEU A 188 -2.78 -10.63 10.91
C LEU A 188 -2.18 -11.41 9.74
N TRP A 189 -1.08 -10.92 9.16
CA TRP A 189 -0.30 -11.64 8.16
C TRP A 189 0.67 -12.61 8.83
N GLY A 190 1.61 -12.10 9.62
CA GLY A 190 2.76 -12.86 10.11
C GLY A 190 2.40 -13.97 11.09
N TRP A 191 1.29 -13.83 11.83
CA TRP A 191 0.85 -14.83 12.81
C TRP A 191 -0.25 -15.75 12.26
N SER A 192 -0.63 -15.58 10.99
CA SER A 192 -1.69 -16.38 10.35
C SER A 192 -1.24 -17.84 10.17
N PRO A 193 -2.04 -18.82 10.64
CA PRO A 193 -1.77 -20.23 10.37
C PRO A 193 -1.76 -20.56 8.87
N ILE A 194 -2.57 -19.85 8.07
CA ILE A 194 -2.59 -19.99 6.61
C ILE A 194 -1.23 -19.59 6.01
N VAL A 195 -0.63 -18.51 6.50
CA VAL A 195 0.67 -18.04 6.00
C VAL A 195 1.77 -19.03 6.39
N ALA A 196 1.78 -19.50 7.63
CA ALA A 196 2.75 -20.52 8.07
C ALA A 196 2.63 -21.83 7.27
N LEU A 197 1.41 -22.27 6.95
CA LEU A 197 1.18 -23.48 6.19
C LEU A 197 1.52 -23.32 4.70
N GLU A 198 0.95 -22.32 4.02
CA GLU A 198 1.11 -22.21 2.57
C GLU A 198 2.46 -21.62 2.17
N ALA A 199 2.97 -20.64 2.92
CA ALA A 199 4.30 -20.09 2.66
C ALA A 199 5.39 -20.98 3.27
N GLY A 200 5.37 -21.18 4.59
CA GLY A 200 6.44 -21.91 5.28
C GLY A 200 6.50 -23.39 4.93
N ASN A 201 5.43 -24.14 5.19
CA ASN A 201 5.42 -25.60 5.00
C ASN A 201 5.32 -26.01 3.52
N ALA A 202 4.35 -25.48 2.77
CA ALA A 202 4.13 -25.88 1.39
C ALA A 202 5.04 -25.17 0.39
N ALA A 203 5.76 -24.13 0.83
CA ALA A 203 6.67 -23.34 0.02
C ALA A 203 6.02 -22.76 -1.25
N HIS A 204 4.73 -22.39 -1.18
CA HIS A 204 4.05 -21.81 -2.32
C HIS A 204 4.68 -20.48 -2.73
N VAL A 205 5.05 -20.40 -4.01
CA VAL A 205 5.70 -19.23 -4.61
C VAL A 205 4.82 -17.97 -4.57
N ASP A 206 3.52 -18.13 -4.32
CA ASP A 206 2.55 -17.05 -4.11
C ASP A 206 2.97 -16.08 -2.98
N VAL A 207 3.79 -16.51 -2.02
CA VAL A 207 4.37 -15.62 -1.00
C VAL A 207 5.33 -14.57 -1.62
N LEU A 208 6.07 -14.93 -2.66
CA LEU A 208 6.94 -14.00 -3.39
C LEU A 208 6.10 -12.99 -4.18
N ALA A 209 5.02 -13.43 -4.82
CA ALA A 209 4.06 -12.53 -5.45
C ALA A 209 3.41 -11.57 -4.43
N ALA A 210 3.04 -12.06 -3.24
CA ALA A 210 2.50 -11.22 -2.17
C ALA A 210 3.50 -10.15 -1.71
N LEU A 211 4.78 -10.50 -1.56
CA LEU A 211 5.83 -9.54 -1.23
C LEU A 211 5.98 -8.47 -2.31
N LEU A 212 6.08 -8.87 -3.57
CA LEU A 212 6.27 -7.95 -4.70
C LEU A 212 5.06 -7.02 -4.90
N ILE A 213 3.83 -7.54 -4.77
CA ILE A 213 2.61 -6.72 -4.81
C ILE A 213 2.63 -5.69 -3.68
N THR A 214 2.90 -6.12 -2.44
CA THR A 214 2.88 -5.25 -1.27
C THR A 214 3.94 -4.14 -1.40
N ALA A 215 5.15 -4.50 -1.83
CA ALA A 215 6.21 -3.54 -2.11
C ALA A 215 5.82 -2.57 -3.24
N ALA A 216 5.15 -3.05 -4.30
CA ALA A 216 4.66 -2.19 -5.38
C ALA A 216 3.63 -1.17 -4.87
N VAL A 217 2.69 -1.59 -4.01
CA VAL A 217 1.68 -0.69 -3.44
C VAL A 217 2.31 0.37 -2.54
N ILE A 218 3.21 -0.02 -1.63
CA ILE A 218 3.87 0.90 -0.69
C ILE A 218 4.77 1.91 -1.43
N THR A 219 5.51 1.47 -2.44
CA THR A 219 6.49 2.32 -3.13
C THR A 219 5.88 3.18 -4.23
N THR A 220 4.61 2.99 -4.60
CA THR A 220 3.97 3.67 -5.74
C THR A 220 4.04 5.20 -5.67
N ALA A 221 3.90 5.76 -4.47
CA ALA A 221 3.85 7.19 -4.23
C ALA A 221 5.23 7.84 -4.46
N LYS A 222 6.28 7.23 -3.90
CA LYS A 222 7.66 7.76 -3.94
C LYS A 222 8.46 7.29 -5.16
N ARG A 223 8.24 6.06 -5.63
CA ARG A 223 9.02 5.38 -6.68
C ARG A 223 8.11 4.66 -7.68
N PRO A 224 7.32 5.38 -8.47
CA PRO A 224 6.30 4.79 -9.34
C PRO A 224 6.84 3.86 -10.44
N LYS A 225 8.05 4.13 -10.97
CA LYS A 225 8.71 3.24 -11.94
C LYS A 225 9.07 1.90 -11.31
N LEU A 226 9.62 1.91 -10.09
CA LEU A 226 9.93 0.72 -9.32
C LEU A 226 8.66 -0.07 -9.01
N ALA A 227 7.58 0.60 -8.60
CA ALA A 227 6.29 -0.06 -8.35
C ALA A 227 5.76 -0.80 -9.60
N ALA A 228 5.88 -0.21 -10.79
CA ALA A 228 5.50 -0.87 -12.04
C ALA A 228 6.39 -2.09 -12.36
N VAL A 229 7.70 -1.98 -12.17
CA VAL A 229 8.64 -3.10 -12.33
C VAL A 229 8.31 -4.24 -11.36
N LEU A 230 8.05 -3.92 -10.08
CA LEU A 230 7.66 -4.88 -9.06
C LEU A 230 6.35 -5.58 -9.41
N LEU A 231 5.35 -4.85 -9.94
CA LEU A 231 4.08 -5.43 -10.37
C LEU A 231 4.25 -6.35 -11.59
N GLY A 232 5.06 -5.95 -12.57
CA GLY A 232 5.42 -6.79 -13.71
C GLY A 232 6.17 -8.06 -13.31
N ALA A 233 7.11 -7.93 -12.37
CA ALA A 233 7.84 -9.05 -11.78
C ALA A 233 6.89 -9.98 -10.99
N ALA A 234 5.94 -9.44 -10.22
CA ALA A 234 4.91 -10.23 -9.55
C ALA A 234 4.07 -11.03 -10.56
N GLY A 235 3.68 -10.41 -11.67
CA GLY A 235 3.05 -11.08 -12.82
C GLY A 235 3.88 -12.22 -13.41
N SER A 236 5.21 -12.12 -13.34
CA SER A 236 6.16 -13.15 -13.76
C SER A 236 6.56 -14.11 -12.62
N VAL A 237 5.88 -14.04 -11.48
CA VAL A 237 5.88 -15.10 -10.46
C VAL A 237 4.63 -15.97 -10.62
N LYS A 238 3.48 -15.30 -10.76
CA LYS A 238 2.15 -15.87 -11.06
C LYS A 238 1.40 -14.86 -11.90
N LEU A 239 0.42 -15.28 -12.70
CA LEU A 239 -0.29 -14.38 -13.61
C LEU A 239 -1.33 -13.47 -12.90
N LEU A 240 -1.91 -13.91 -11.78
CA LEU A 240 -2.96 -13.19 -11.03
C LEU A 240 -2.63 -11.74 -10.64
N PRO A 241 -1.40 -11.39 -10.19
CA PRO A 241 -1.01 -10.02 -9.92
C PRO A 241 -1.26 -9.04 -11.07
N LEU A 242 -1.25 -9.48 -12.34
CA LEU A 242 -1.55 -8.62 -13.49
C LEU A 242 -3.00 -8.10 -13.50
N LEU A 243 -3.90 -8.75 -12.75
CA LEU A 243 -5.27 -8.24 -12.53
C LEU A 243 -5.28 -6.87 -11.83
N LEU A 244 -4.19 -6.49 -11.15
CA LEU A 244 -4.05 -5.22 -10.47
C LEU A 244 -3.64 -4.08 -11.39
N LEU A 245 -3.28 -4.32 -12.65
CA LEU A 245 -2.88 -3.27 -13.61
C LEU A 245 -3.86 -2.07 -13.67
N PRO A 246 -5.20 -2.25 -13.67
CA PRO A 246 -6.14 -1.14 -13.68
C PRO A 246 -6.04 -0.23 -12.44
N ALA A 247 -5.49 -0.73 -11.33
CA ALA A 247 -5.29 0.04 -10.11
C ALA A 247 -4.09 1.02 -10.19
N PHE A 248 -3.12 0.79 -11.10
CA PHE A 248 -1.89 1.58 -11.20
C PHE A 248 -1.96 2.55 -12.41
N ARG A 249 -2.13 3.86 -12.14
CA ARG A 249 -2.49 4.93 -13.12
C ARG A 249 -1.47 5.19 -14.26
N THR A 250 -1.92 5.94 -15.29
CA THR A 250 -1.40 6.18 -16.67
C THR A 250 0.13 6.17 -16.94
N ARG A 251 0.50 5.56 -18.09
CA ARG A 251 1.83 5.17 -18.62
C ARG A 251 2.61 4.11 -17.83
N ARG A 252 2.12 3.66 -16.68
CA ARG A 252 2.77 2.67 -15.82
C ARG A 252 2.36 1.21 -16.07
N PRO A 253 1.12 0.90 -16.51
CA PRO A 253 0.77 -0.46 -16.95
C PRO A 253 1.66 -0.94 -18.09
N ILE A 254 2.07 -0.05 -18.99
CA ILE A 254 3.00 -0.38 -20.08
C ILE A 254 4.34 -0.84 -19.50
N LEU A 255 4.91 -0.13 -18.52
CA LEU A 255 6.17 -0.56 -17.90
C LEU A 255 6.04 -1.89 -17.17
N ALA A 256 4.95 -2.11 -16.43
CA ALA A 256 4.69 -3.39 -15.77
C ALA A 256 4.55 -4.54 -16.79
N VAL A 257 3.80 -4.33 -17.87
CA VAL A 257 3.65 -5.28 -18.98
C VAL A 257 5.00 -5.50 -19.68
N SER A 258 5.78 -4.45 -19.90
CA SER A 258 7.12 -4.56 -20.50
C SER A 258 8.07 -5.36 -19.61
N THR A 259 8.06 -5.17 -18.28
CA THR A 259 8.84 -5.99 -17.35
C THR A 259 8.40 -7.45 -17.41
N PHE A 260 7.09 -7.71 -17.40
CA PHE A 260 6.55 -9.06 -17.56
C PHE A 260 7.02 -9.69 -18.87
N VAL A 261 6.81 -9.04 -20.01
CA VAL A 261 7.21 -9.53 -21.34
C VAL A 261 8.73 -9.71 -21.43
N ALA A 262 9.52 -8.74 -20.96
CA ALA A 262 10.98 -8.80 -20.99
C ALA A 262 11.53 -10.01 -20.23
N SER A 263 10.89 -10.41 -19.13
CA SER A 263 11.28 -11.62 -18.39
C SER A 263 11.12 -12.91 -19.20
N TYR A 264 10.20 -12.95 -20.17
CA TYR A 264 9.98 -14.10 -21.05
C TYR A 264 10.93 -14.16 -22.25
N VAL A 265 11.48 -13.02 -22.69
CA VAL A 265 12.29 -12.93 -23.93
C VAL A 265 13.43 -13.95 -23.97
N PRO A 266 14.28 -14.12 -22.93
CA PRO A 266 15.37 -15.10 -22.97
C PRO A 266 14.87 -16.53 -23.17
N HIS A 267 13.73 -16.87 -22.57
CA HIS A 267 13.15 -18.20 -22.68
C HIS A 267 12.48 -18.44 -24.04
N VAL A 268 11.82 -17.42 -24.61
CA VAL A 268 11.31 -17.47 -25.99
C VAL A 268 12.46 -17.71 -26.98
N LEU A 269 13.58 -17.01 -26.81
CA LEU A 269 14.75 -17.20 -27.67
C LEU A 269 15.36 -18.61 -27.51
N ALA A 270 15.34 -19.16 -26.29
CA ALA A 270 15.92 -20.47 -26.00
C ALA A 270 15.06 -21.66 -26.46
N VAL A 271 13.73 -21.58 -26.31
CA VAL A 271 12.83 -22.75 -26.52
C VAL A 271 11.59 -22.45 -27.38
N GLY A 272 11.48 -21.25 -27.93
CA GLY A 272 10.33 -20.84 -28.74
C GLY A 272 9.02 -20.87 -27.96
N THR A 273 7.97 -21.38 -28.61
CA THR A 273 6.60 -21.46 -28.05
C THR A 273 6.48 -22.41 -26.86
N LEU A 274 7.46 -23.29 -26.62
CA LEU A 274 7.48 -24.19 -25.45
C LEU A 274 7.49 -23.42 -24.12
N VAL A 275 7.86 -22.13 -24.11
CA VAL A 275 7.82 -21.28 -22.90
C VAL A 275 6.41 -21.11 -22.33
N LEU A 276 5.35 -21.31 -23.14
CA LEU A 276 3.98 -21.35 -22.64
C LEU A 276 3.75 -22.54 -21.71
N GLY A 277 4.60 -23.57 -21.82
CA GLY A 277 4.64 -24.70 -20.92
C GLY A 277 3.30 -25.44 -20.86
N PHE A 278 2.88 -25.79 -19.65
CA PHE A 278 1.60 -26.46 -19.43
C PHE A 278 0.41 -25.50 -19.26
N LEU A 279 0.59 -24.18 -19.47
CA LEU A 279 -0.47 -23.19 -19.23
C LEU A 279 -1.78 -23.49 -19.99
N PRO A 280 -1.78 -23.80 -21.30
CA PRO A 280 -3.02 -24.11 -22.01
C PRO A 280 -3.73 -25.35 -21.46
N GLY A 281 -2.97 -26.41 -21.16
CA GLY A 281 -3.52 -27.63 -20.56
C GLY A 281 -4.08 -27.38 -19.16
N TYR A 282 -3.43 -26.54 -18.36
CA TYR A 282 -3.91 -26.14 -17.04
C TYR A 282 -5.20 -25.33 -17.11
N LEU A 283 -5.32 -24.37 -18.04
CA LEU A 283 -6.56 -23.60 -18.23
C LEU A 283 -7.73 -24.52 -18.56
N ASN A 284 -7.51 -25.53 -19.41
CA ASN A 284 -8.52 -26.53 -19.74
C ASN A 284 -8.91 -27.39 -18.52
N GLN A 285 -7.92 -27.91 -17.78
CA GLN A 285 -8.16 -28.76 -16.60
C GLN A 285 -8.91 -28.04 -15.48
N GLU A 286 -8.56 -26.78 -15.27
CA GLU A 286 -9.20 -25.94 -14.27
C GLU A 286 -10.46 -25.26 -14.82
N GLY A 287 -10.99 -25.69 -15.98
CA GLY A 287 -12.28 -25.23 -16.48
C GLY A 287 -12.35 -23.73 -16.75
N PHE A 288 -11.22 -23.08 -17.08
CA PHE A 288 -11.21 -21.69 -17.54
C PHE A 288 -11.82 -21.53 -18.95
N ASP A 289 -11.86 -22.62 -19.72
CA ASP A 289 -12.43 -22.61 -21.08
C ASP A 289 -13.97 -22.73 -21.06
N ASP A 290 -14.54 -23.46 -20.09
CA ASP A 290 -15.96 -23.86 -20.08
C ASP A 290 -16.71 -23.53 -18.77
N GLY A 291 -16.01 -23.16 -17.70
CA GLY A 291 -16.61 -22.81 -16.41
C GLY A 291 -17.06 -24.03 -15.60
N SER A 292 -16.49 -25.21 -15.89
CA SER A 292 -16.84 -26.47 -15.24
C SER A 292 -16.34 -26.58 -13.79
N SER A 293 -15.14 -26.07 -13.48
CA SER A 293 -14.51 -26.19 -12.16
C SER A 293 -14.08 -24.84 -11.54
N ARG A 294 -14.52 -23.73 -12.15
CA ARG A 294 -14.32 -22.35 -11.73
C ARG A 294 -15.64 -21.59 -11.72
N SER A 295 -15.65 -20.45 -11.03
CA SER A 295 -16.85 -19.64 -10.86
C SER A 295 -18.01 -20.39 -10.20
N ALA A 296 -17.71 -21.13 -9.13
CA ALA A 296 -18.66 -21.93 -8.36
C ALA A 296 -19.83 -21.10 -7.78
N ILE A 297 -19.63 -19.81 -7.48
CA ILE A 297 -20.75 -18.90 -7.15
C ILE A 297 -21.68 -18.75 -8.36
N LEU A 298 -21.14 -18.52 -9.56
CA LEU A 298 -21.93 -18.43 -10.78
C LEU A 298 -22.61 -19.76 -11.11
N ALA A 299 -21.97 -20.88 -10.79
CA ALA A 299 -22.56 -22.21 -10.99
C ALA A 299 -23.82 -22.46 -10.13
N LEU A 300 -24.03 -21.71 -9.04
CA LEU A 300 -25.28 -21.76 -8.27
C LEU A 300 -26.45 -21.06 -8.98
N LEU A 301 -26.16 -20.15 -9.92
CA LEU A 301 -27.14 -19.22 -10.49
C LEU A 301 -27.32 -19.39 -12.01
N LEU A 302 -26.29 -19.89 -12.71
CA LEU A 302 -26.19 -19.86 -14.16
C LEU A 302 -25.90 -21.25 -14.76
N PRO A 303 -26.46 -21.55 -15.95
CA PRO A 303 -26.09 -22.73 -16.72
C PRO A 303 -24.62 -22.65 -17.17
N PRO A 304 -23.92 -23.79 -17.37
CA PRO A 304 -22.50 -23.84 -17.75
C PRO A 304 -22.11 -22.89 -18.89
N GLU A 305 -22.92 -22.88 -19.95
CA GLU A 305 -22.72 -22.10 -21.18
C GLU A 305 -22.59 -20.58 -20.94
N ALA A 306 -23.20 -20.05 -19.87
CA ALA A 306 -23.22 -18.61 -19.58
C ALA A 306 -22.11 -18.17 -18.60
N ARG A 307 -21.51 -19.11 -17.85
CA ARG A 307 -20.65 -18.78 -16.70
C ARG A 307 -19.40 -18.01 -17.11
N GLN A 308 -18.72 -18.45 -18.16
CA GLN A 308 -17.46 -17.81 -18.60
C GLN A 308 -17.69 -16.41 -19.14
N LEU A 309 -18.73 -16.22 -19.96
CA LEU A 309 -19.09 -14.90 -20.47
C LEU A 309 -19.40 -13.94 -19.32
N VAL A 310 -20.21 -14.37 -18.34
CA VAL A 310 -20.55 -13.53 -17.19
C VAL A 310 -19.32 -13.25 -16.32
N ALA A 311 -18.46 -14.24 -16.07
CA ALA A 311 -17.21 -14.04 -15.33
C ALA A 311 -16.30 -13.00 -16.01
N ALA A 312 -16.15 -13.07 -17.34
CA ALA A 312 -15.37 -12.12 -18.12
C ALA A 312 -15.97 -10.70 -18.07
N LEU A 313 -17.28 -10.56 -18.22
CA LEU A 313 -17.97 -9.27 -18.10
C LEU A 313 -17.82 -8.67 -16.70
N LEU A 314 -17.92 -9.47 -15.65
CA LEU A 314 -17.70 -9.02 -14.27
C LEU A 314 -16.24 -8.60 -14.06
N ALA A 315 -15.27 -9.36 -14.57
CA ALA A 315 -13.86 -8.99 -14.49
C ALA A 315 -13.56 -7.66 -15.20
N LEU A 316 -14.12 -7.44 -16.39
CA LEU A 316 -14.02 -6.17 -17.11
C LEU A 316 -14.68 -5.01 -16.34
N ALA A 317 -15.86 -5.24 -15.77
CA ALA A 317 -16.54 -4.25 -14.94
C ALA A 317 -15.73 -3.89 -13.69
N LEU A 318 -15.11 -4.87 -13.01
CA LEU A 318 -14.22 -4.63 -11.88
C LEU A 318 -12.97 -3.86 -12.29
N ALA A 319 -12.37 -4.19 -13.44
CA ALA A 319 -11.21 -3.46 -13.96
C ALA A 319 -11.55 -1.99 -14.25
N ALA A 320 -12.69 -1.73 -14.89
CA ALA A 320 -13.18 -0.38 -15.15
C ALA A 320 -13.51 0.38 -13.86
N LEU A 321 -14.16 -0.29 -12.90
CA LEU A 321 -14.46 0.27 -11.59
C LEU A 321 -13.18 0.60 -10.82
N ALA A 322 -12.18 -0.28 -10.83
CA ALA A 322 -10.89 -0.04 -10.18
C ALA A 322 -10.19 1.16 -10.81
N PHE A 323 -10.14 1.23 -12.14
CA PHE A 323 -9.59 2.37 -12.85
C PHE A 323 -10.29 3.68 -12.46
N HIS A 324 -11.60 3.67 -12.23
CA HIS A 324 -12.35 4.84 -11.79
C HIS A 324 -12.13 5.18 -10.30
N CYS A 325 -12.18 4.18 -9.41
CA CYS A 325 -12.07 4.33 -7.96
C CYS A 325 -10.68 4.79 -7.51
N THR A 326 -9.60 4.46 -8.24
CA THR A 326 -8.24 4.94 -7.92
C THR A 326 -8.09 6.46 -7.89
N LYS A 327 -9.07 7.21 -8.42
CA LYS A 327 -9.09 8.68 -8.31
C LYS A 327 -9.43 9.18 -6.91
N ARG A 328 -10.06 8.34 -6.09
CA ARG A 328 -10.67 8.71 -4.80
C ARG A 328 -10.19 7.83 -3.67
N ASP A 329 -10.00 6.55 -3.95
CA ASP A 329 -9.68 5.54 -2.94
C ASP A 329 -8.16 5.31 -2.85
N PRO A 330 -7.62 5.04 -1.64
CA PRO A 330 -6.25 4.60 -1.47
C PRO A 330 -5.93 3.37 -2.33
N LEU A 331 -4.72 3.32 -2.90
CA LEU A 331 -4.33 2.23 -3.79
C LEU A 331 -4.42 0.86 -3.10
N ALA A 332 -3.99 0.76 -1.84
CA ALA A 332 -4.06 -0.49 -1.08
C ALA A 332 -5.50 -1.02 -0.98
N LEU A 333 -6.47 -0.12 -0.74
CA LEU A 333 -7.88 -0.46 -0.71
C LEU A 333 -8.36 -0.96 -2.07
N THR A 334 -7.99 -0.26 -3.15
CA THR A 334 -8.37 -0.66 -4.51
C THR A 334 -7.80 -2.03 -4.89
N CYS A 335 -6.52 -2.26 -4.62
CA CYS A 335 -5.88 -3.56 -4.86
C CYS A 335 -6.53 -4.68 -4.03
N CYS A 336 -6.87 -4.42 -2.77
CA CYS A 336 -7.48 -5.40 -1.87
C CYS A 336 -8.85 -5.86 -2.39
N TRP A 337 -9.76 -4.94 -2.69
CA TRP A 337 -11.09 -5.34 -3.18
C TRP A 337 -11.03 -5.90 -4.61
N LEU A 338 -10.15 -5.40 -5.48
CA LEU A 338 -10.03 -5.90 -6.85
C LEU A 338 -9.53 -7.34 -6.87
N TYR A 339 -8.46 -7.62 -6.12
CA TYR A 339 -7.92 -8.98 -6.01
C TYR A 339 -8.94 -9.91 -5.34
N GLY A 340 -9.58 -9.47 -4.25
CA GLY A 340 -10.58 -10.27 -3.55
C GLY A 340 -11.83 -10.56 -4.37
N ALA A 341 -12.35 -9.57 -5.10
CA ALA A 341 -13.49 -9.76 -5.99
C ALA A 341 -13.15 -10.68 -7.16
N ALA A 342 -11.93 -10.61 -7.70
CA ALA A 342 -11.47 -11.56 -8.71
C ALA A 342 -11.43 -13.01 -8.16
N LEU A 343 -11.00 -13.21 -6.92
CA LEU A 343 -11.07 -14.54 -6.28
C LEU A 343 -12.51 -14.99 -6.01
N LEU A 344 -13.45 -14.09 -5.71
CA LEU A 344 -14.87 -14.43 -5.57
C LEU A 344 -15.50 -14.81 -6.93
N ILE A 345 -15.07 -14.20 -8.04
CA ILE A 345 -15.54 -14.56 -9.38
C ILE A 345 -14.94 -15.89 -9.85
N ALA A 346 -13.63 -16.07 -9.65
CA ALA A 346 -12.93 -17.27 -10.10
C ALA A 346 -13.18 -18.47 -9.17
N THR A 347 -13.46 -18.22 -7.89
CA THR A 347 -13.62 -19.19 -6.80
C THR A 347 -12.56 -20.29 -6.85
N PRO A 348 -11.26 -19.99 -6.75
CA PRO A 348 -10.25 -21.04 -6.87
C PRO A 348 -10.39 -22.07 -5.76
N THR A 349 -10.22 -23.34 -6.09
CA THR A 349 -10.22 -24.42 -5.09
C THR A 349 -8.99 -24.39 -4.19
N TYR A 350 -7.90 -23.79 -4.65
CA TYR A 350 -6.61 -23.83 -3.99
C TYR A 350 -6.37 -22.65 -3.05
N PRO A 351 -6.02 -22.90 -1.77
CA PRO A 351 -6.00 -21.84 -0.75
C PRO A 351 -4.84 -20.85 -0.86
N TRP A 352 -3.70 -21.25 -1.44
CA TRP A 352 -2.50 -20.41 -1.56
C TRP A 352 -2.70 -19.15 -2.41
N TYR A 353 -3.69 -19.12 -3.32
CA TYR A 353 -4.06 -17.89 -4.04
C TYR A 353 -4.54 -16.76 -3.11
N GLY A 354 -4.92 -17.11 -1.87
CA GLY A 354 -5.30 -16.17 -0.82
C GLY A 354 -4.13 -15.42 -0.19
N LEU A 355 -2.87 -15.85 -0.34
CA LEU A 355 -1.72 -15.20 0.30
C LEU A 355 -1.62 -13.71 -0.07
N PRO A 356 -1.60 -13.30 -1.35
CA PRO A 356 -1.61 -11.87 -1.68
C PRO A 356 -2.80 -11.10 -1.09
N LEU A 357 -3.98 -11.73 -0.99
CA LEU A 357 -5.17 -11.08 -0.43
C LEU A 357 -5.06 -10.83 1.08
N ILE A 358 -4.47 -11.76 1.86
CA ILE A 358 -4.24 -11.54 3.30
C ILE A 358 -3.31 -10.34 3.50
N ALA A 359 -2.22 -10.25 2.72
CA ALA A 359 -1.29 -9.12 2.78
C ALA A 359 -1.95 -7.80 2.38
N LEU A 360 -2.73 -7.78 1.29
CA LEU A 360 -3.49 -6.61 0.86
C LEU A 360 -4.57 -6.20 1.86
N ALA A 361 -5.27 -7.16 2.49
CA ALA A 361 -6.26 -6.90 3.51
C ALA A 361 -5.64 -6.29 4.78
N ALA A 362 -4.45 -6.75 5.17
CA ALA A 362 -3.65 -6.14 6.22
C ALA A 362 -3.24 -4.72 5.85
N LEU A 363 -2.67 -4.51 4.66
CA LEU A 363 -2.23 -3.18 4.19
C LEU A 363 -3.39 -2.19 4.03
N ALA A 364 -4.57 -2.65 3.60
CA ALA A 364 -5.76 -1.83 3.40
C ALA A 364 -6.59 -1.60 4.67
N HIS A 365 -6.23 -2.24 5.80
CA HIS A 365 -7.03 -2.25 7.02
C HIS A 365 -8.47 -2.76 6.79
N ARG A 366 -8.61 -3.86 6.02
CA ARG A 366 -9.90 -4.47 5.63
C ARG A 366 -9.94 -5.99 5.94
N PRO A 367 -10.08 -6.37 7.22
CA PRO A 367 -10.01 -7.76 7.68
C PRO A 367 -11.16 -8.63 7.18
N GLU A 368 -12.28 -8.04 6.76
CA GLU A 368 -13.40 -8.77 6.15
C GLU A 368 -12.98 -9.60 4.94
N TRP A 369 -11.96 -9.16 4.18
CA TRP A 369 -11.45 -9.90 3.03
C TRP A 369 -10.71 -11.19 3.40
N ILE A 370 -10.32 -11.38 4.66
CA ILE A 370 -9.76 -12.65 5.17
C ILE A 370 -10.81 -13.77 5.11
N ALA A 371 -12.10 -13.45 5.01
CA ALA A 371 -13.15 -14.44 4.79
C ALA A 371 -12.96 -15.23 3.48
N VAL A 372 -12.36 -14.61 2.45
CA VAL A 372 -12.16 -15.26 1.13
C VAL A 372 -11.10 -16.35 1.18
N PRO A 373 -9.88 -16.14 1.74
CA PRO A 373 -8.93 -17.21 2.00
C PRO A 373 -9.45 -18.28 2.98
N ILE A 374 -10.31 -17.92 3.94
CA ILE A 374 -10.93 -18.95 4.81
C ILE A 374 -11.90 -19.82 4.00
N ALA A 375 -12.72 -19.21 3.12
CA ALA A 375 -13.63 -19.95 2.25
C ALA A 375 -12.92 -20.89 1.28
N SER A 376 -11.73 -20.52 0.78
CA SER A 376 -10.95 -21.41 -0.09
C SER A 376 -10.52 -22.70 0.64
N TYR A 377 -10.17 -22.65 1.93
CA TYR A 377 -9.88 -23.87 2.71
C TYR A 377 -11.11 -24.75 2.94
N LEU A 378 -12.26 -24.14 3.21
CA LEU A 378 -13.52 -24.88 3.37
C LEU A 378 -13.94 -25.53 2.04
N ALA A 379 -13.69 -24.84 0.92
CA ALA A 379 -13.89 -25.37 -0.43
C ALA A 379 -12.88 -26.48 -0.76
N TYR A 380 -11.61 -26.33 -0.38
CA TYR A 380 -10.55 -27.32 -0.59
C TYR A 380 -10.88 -28.66 0.11
N ALA A 381 -11.49 -28.60 1.30
CA ALA A 381 -12.01 -29.79 2.00
C ALA A 381 -13.15 -30.51 1.26
N SER A 382 -13.81 -29.83 0.31
CA SER A 382 -14.98 -30.30 -0.44
C SER A 382 -14.68 -30.54 -1.93
N PHE A 383 -13.41 -30.75 -2.31
CA PHE A 383 -12.95 -30.85 -3.71
C PHE A 383 -13.85 -31.76 -4.57
N GLY A 384 -14.29 -31.26 -5.73
CA GLY A 384 -15.21 -31.98 -6.64
C GLY A 384 -16.72 -31.79 -6.37
N HIS A 385 -17.10 -30.86 -5.49
CA HIS A 385 -18.49 -30.50 -5.23
C HIS A 385 -18.75 -28.99 -5.43
N ASP A 386 -19.03 -28.59 -6.68
CA ASP A 386 -19.25 -27.18 -7.09
C ASP A 386 -20.24 -26.44 -6.19
N THR A 387 -21.31 -27.12 -5.74
CA THR A 387 -22.31 -26.52 -4.86
C THR A 387 -21.72 -26.13 -3.50
N ARG A 388 -20.90 -26.98 -2.89
CA ARG A 388 -20.31 -26.69 -1.56
C ARG A 388 -19.28 -25.57 -1.65
N GLN A 389 -18.42 -25.63 -2.67
CA GLN A 389 -17.47 -24.56 -2.97
C GLN A 389 -18.19 -23.23 -3.22
N GLY A 390 -19.24 -23.24 -4.04
CA GLY A 390 -20.07 -22.07 -4.32
C GLY A 390 -20.68 -21.50 -3.04
N LEU A 391 -21.23 -22.35 -2.16
CA LEU A 391 -21.79 -21.92 -0.89
C LEU A 391 -20.74 -21.34 0.08
N SER A 392 -19.55 -21.93 0.17
CA SER A 392 -18.45 -21.40 1.00
C SER A 392 -18.01 -20.01 0.53
N TYR A 393 -17.81 -19.83 -0.78
CA TYR A 393 -17.45 -18.54 -1.35
C TYR A 393 -18.59 -17.52 -1.27
N LEU A 394 -19.84 -17.94 -1.45
CA LEU A 394 -21.01 -17.09 -1.28
C LEU A 394 -21.13 -16.59 0.16
N ALA A 395 -20.86 -17.44 1.16
CA ALA A 395 -20.82 -17.04 2.56
C ALA A 395 -19.73 -15.98 2.81
N ALA A 396 -18.53 -16.13 2.23
CA ALA A 396 -17.49 -15.10 2.31
C ALA A 396 -17.92 -13.79 1.62
N ALA A 397 -18.55 -13.85 0.45
CA ALA A 397 -19.09 -12.67 -0.23
C ALA A 397 -20.15 -11.96 0.63
N VAL A 398 -21.05 -12.72 1.26
CA VAL A 398 -22.05 -12.17 2.20
C VAL A 398 -21.37 -11.52 3.40
N ILE A 399 -20.35 -12.12 4.00
CA ILE A 399 -19.58 -11.51 5.09
C ILE A 399 -18.97 -10.19 4.63
N VAL A 400 -18.26 -10.17 3.51
CA VAL A 400 -17.61 -8.96 2.96
C VAL A 400 -18.66 -7.86 2.71
N VAL A 401 -19.71 -8.16 1.94
CA VAL A 401 -20.76 -7.18 1.60
C VAL A 401 -21.51 -6.71 2.85
N THR A 402 -21.83 -7.62 3.77
CA THR A 402 -22.54 -7.27 5.01
C THR A 402 -21.66 -6.43 5.91
N THR A 403 -20.38 -6.75 6.09
CA THR A 403 -19.45 -5.93 6.88
C THR A 403 -19.24 -4.56 6.26
N ILE A 404 -19.06 -4.48 4.93
CA ILE A 404 -18.97 -3.20 4.22
C ILE A 404 -20.26 -2.40 4.39
N THR A 405 -21.43 -3.02 4.20
CA THR A 405 -22.74 -2.36 4.35
C THR A 405 -22.97 -1.93 5.79
N ILE A 406 -22.61 -2.75 6.77
CA ILE A 406 -22.69 -2.41 8.20
C ILE A 406 -21.73 -1.28 8.50
N ARG A 407 -20.49 -1.28 8.00
CA ARG A 407 -19.57 -0.14 8.18
C ARG A 407 -20.14 1.13 7.58
N HIS A 408 -20.61 1.09 6.34
CA HIS A 408 -21.28 2.23 5.72
C HIS A 408 -22.52 2.68 6.51
N ARG A 409 -23.34 1.74 7.01
CA ARG A 409 -24.51 2.02 7.82
C ARG A 409 -24.15 2.47 9.22
N LEU A 410 -23.07 2.02 9.83
CA LEU A 410 -22.60 2.43 11.15
C LEU A 410 -21.93 3.80 11.06
N VAL A 411 -21.28 4.12 9.95
CA VAL A 411 -20.83 5.48 9.62
C VAL A 411 -22.06 6.36 9.35
N ALA A 412 -23.04 5.91 8.57
CA ALA A 412 -24.26 6.66 8.33
C ALA A 412 -25.15 6.77 9.58
N LYS A 413 -25.19 5.74 10.43
CA LYS A 413 -25.95 5.68 11.68
C LYS A 413 -25.19 6.37 12.79
N SER A 414 -23.86 6.34 12.87
CA SER A 414 -23.13 7.23 13.76
C SER A 414 -23.39 8.66 13.33
N ARG A 415 -23.40 8.98 12.03
CA ARG A 415 -23.84 10.28 11.52
C ARG A 415 -25.29 10.60 11.90
N LEU A 416 -26.25 9.67 11.77
CA LEU A 416 -27.67 9.89 12.10
C LEU A 416 -27.99 9.87 13.60
N THR A 417 -27.31 9.04 14.39
CA THR A 417 -27.49 8.90 15.85
C THR A 417 -26.72 9.98 16.55
N ALA A 418 -25.56 10.40 16.02
CA ALA A 418 -24.99 11.66 16.38
C ALA A 418 -25.99 12.76 15.97
N ARG A 419 -26.55 12.82 14.76
CA ARG A 419 -27.61 13.80 14.39
C ARG A 419 -28.88 13.76 15.28
N ARG A 420 -29.26 12.62 15.87
CA ARG A 420 -30.46 12.43 16.72
C ARG A 420 -30.19 12.63 18.21
N SER A 421 -29.04 12.17 18.72
CA SER A 421 -28.51 12.50 20.05
C SER A 421 -28.10 13.96 20.14
N ARG A 422 -27.62 14.55 19.04
CA ARG A 422 -27.38 15.99 18.85
C ARG A 422 -28.66 16.80 18.74
N ARG A 423 -29.86 16.19 18.63
CA ARG A 423 -31.14 16.93 18.72
C ARG A 423 -31.69 16.97 20.14
N THR A 424 -31.19 16.11 21.03
CA THR A 424 -31.53 16.06 22.46
C THR A 424 -30.44 16.65 23.36
N LEU A 425 -29.18 16.74 22.89
CA LEU A 425 -28.07 17.47 23.54
C LEU A 425 -27.79 18.85 22.91
N ALA A 426 -28.50 19.20 21.82
CA ALA A 426 -28.34 20.46 21.06
C ALA A 426 -28.58 21.73 21.86
N ASP A 427 -29.06 21.66 23.10
CA ASP A 427 -29.39 22.88 23.82
C ASP A 427 -28.17 23.53 24.48
N VAL A 428 -26.95 22.93 24.46
CA VAL A 428 -25.80 23.54 25.15
C VAL A 428 -24.40 23.42 24.49
N THR A 429 -24.00 22.34 23.78
CA THR A 429 -22.59 22.18 23.33
C THR A 429 -22.37 22.36 21.81
N LYS A 430 -21.45 23.25 21.44
CA LYS A 430 -21.09 23.55 20.04
C LYS A 430 -20.20 22.47 19.41
N ARG A 431 -20.42 22.20 18.14
CA ARG A 431 -19.82 21.12 17.35
C ARG A 431 -18.76 21.63 16.39
N ILE A 432 -17.56 21.08 16.50
CA ILE A 432 -16.41 21.49 15.68
C ILE A 432 -15.98 20.35 14.79
N ALA A 433 -15.92 20.57 13.47
CA ALA A 433 -15.28 19.62 12.57
C ALA A 433 -13.77 19.85 12.59
N LEU A 434 -12.99 18.81 12.82
CA LEU A 434 -11.54 18.79 12.63
C LEU A 434 -11.28 18.25 11.22
N ALA A 435 -11.08 19.15 10.26
CA ALA A 435 -10.89 18.75 8.87
C ALA A 435 -9.52 18.08 8.67
N THR A 436 -9.54 16.91 8.05
CA THR A 436 -8.36 16.06 7.79
C THR A 436 -8.39 15.46 6.38
N SER A 437 -7.26 14.92 5.90
CA SER A 437 -7.15 14.17 4.65
C SER A 437 -7.68 12.74 4.79
N ALA A 438 -7.94 12.07 3.66
CA ALA A 438 -8.38 10.68 3.66
C ALA A 438 -7.32 9.71 4.22
N GLU A 439 -6.04 10.05 4.07
CA GLU A 439 -4.91 9.30 4.62
C GLU A 439 -4.85 9.40 6.15
N HIS A 440 -5.27 10.54 6.70
CA HIS A 440 -5.29 10.80 8.14
C HIS A 440 -6.71 10.91 8.71
N ALA A 441 -7.63 10.06 8.24
CA ALA A 441 -9.05 10.10 8.64
C ALA A 441 -9.28 9.98 10.16
N GLU A 442 -8.36 9.36 10.90
CA GLU A 442 -8.41 9.23 12.38
C GLU A 442 -7.65 10.36 13.13
N LEU A 443 -7.19 11.39 12.41
CA LEU A 443 -6.22 12.41 12.84
C LEU A 443 -4.83 11.85 13.16
N PRO A 444 -3.75 12.61 12.91
CA PRO A 444 -2.41 12.25 13.36
C PRO A 444 -2.35 12.14 14.90
N PRO A 445 -1.55 11.22 15.47
CA PRO A 445 -1.36 11.10 16.92
C PRO A 445 -0.98 12.41 17.61
N ASN A 446 -0.23 13.27 16.91
CA ASN A 446 0.22 14.57 17.43
C ASN A 446 -0.93 15.55 17.70
N ASP A 447 -2.10 15.36 17.07
CA ASP A 447 -3.28 16.22 17.25
C ASP A 447 -4.27 15.67 18.31
N LEU A 448 -4.06 14.45 18.83
CA LEU A 448 -4.95 13.88 19.86
C LEU A 448 -5.05 14.74 21.13
N PRO A 449 -3.97 15.37 21.63
CA PRO A 449 -4.07 16.29 22.77
C PRO A 449 -5.05 17.45 22.53
N LEU A 450 -5.17 17.95 21.29
CA LEU A 450 -6.13 19.00 20.95
C LEU A 450 -7.57 18.51 21.03
N VAL A 451 -7.83 17.27 20.61
CA VAL A 451 -9.17 16.66 20.72
C VAL A 451 -9.63 16.62 22.17
N ASP A 452 -8.73 16.23 23.08
CA ASP A 452 -9.04 16.18 24.50
C ASP A 452 -9.18 17.58 25.12
N GLY A 453 -8.35 18.54 24.68
CA GLY A 453 -8.48 19.95 25.05
C GLY A 453 -9.82 20.56 24.64
N LEU A 454 -10.28 20.30 23.40
CA LEU A 454 -11.56 20.80 22.87
C LEU A 454 -12.74 20.23 23.66
N ARG A 455 -12.70 18.94 24.03
CA ARG A 455 -13.71 18.33 24.90
C ARG A 455 -13.74 18.98 26.29
N THR A 456 -12.56 19.24 26.85
CA THR A 456 -12.41 19.92 28.15
C THR A 456 -12.96 21.36 28.08
N ALA A 457 -12.82 22.03 26.94
CA ALA A 457 -13.38 23.35 26.66
C ALA A 457 -14.88 23.36 26.34
N GLY A 458 -15.59 22.23 26.49
CA GLY A 458 -17.04 22.11 26.32
C GLY A 458 -17.52 21.94 24.88
N LEU A 459 -16.62 21.58 23.95
CA LEU A 459 -16.93 21.40 22.53
C LEU A 459 -17.08 19.92 22.15
N ASP A 460 -17.77 19.64 21.05
CA ASP A 460 -17.87 18.31 20.41
C ASP A 460 -16.96 18.25 19.16
N PRO A 461 -15.65 17.95 19.30
CA PRO A 461 -14.74 17.82 18.17
C PRO A 461 -14.97 16.50 17.42
N VAL A 462 -15.08 16.57 16.09
CA VAL A 462 -15.25 15.40 15.22
C VAL A 462 -14.30 15.49 14.04
N ALA A 463 -13.44 14.48 13.87
CA ALA A 463 -12.61 14.36 12.67
C ALA A 463 -13.48 14.09 11.44
N GLU A 464 -13.34 14.91 10.40
CA GLU A 464 -14.05 14.72 9.14
C GLU A 464 -13.08 14.88 7.96
N VAL A 465 -13.19 13.99 6.98
CA VAL A 465 -12.37 14.07 5.76
C VAL A 465 -12.91 15.19 4.89
N TRP A 466 -12.11 16.24 4.63
CA TRP A 466 -12.56 17.45 3.92
C TRP A 466 -13.14 17.14 2.53
N SER A 467 -12.60 16.11 1.88
CA SER A 467 -12.99 15.67 0.54
C SER A 467 -14.04 14.56 0.51
N ASP A 468 -14.57 14.11 1.66
CA ASP A 468 -15.66 13.14 1.68
C ASP A 468 -16.98 13.83 1.31
N PRO A 469 -17.59 13.51 0.14
CA PRO A 469 -18.81 14.17 -0.31
C PRO A 469 -20.03 13.84 0.56
N SER A 470 -19.91 12.87 1.47
CA SER A 470 -21.00 12.44 2.34
C SER A 470 -21.02 13.13 3.72
N VAL A 471 -20.11 14.09 3.95
CA VAL A 471 -20.09 14.94 5.15
C VAL A 471 -21.03 16.12 4.97
N ASP A 472 -21.98 16.26 5.90
CA ASP A 472 -22.86 17.42 5.99
C ASP A 472 -22.20 18.50 6.84
N TRP A 473 -21.47 19.40 6.18
CA TRP A 473 -20.74 20.48 6.83
C TRP A 473 -21.66 21.48 7.56
N SER A 474 -22.92 21.62 7.13
CA SER A 474 -23.90 22.50 7.79
C SER A 474 -24.33 22.02 9.17
N ALA A 475 -23.97 20.79 9.54
CA ALA A 475 -24.22 20.25 10.88
C ALA A 475 -23.17 20.66 11.93
N TYR A 476 -22.19 21.47 11.55
CA TYR A 476 -21.09 21.92 12.40
C TYR A 476 -21.19 23.43 12.64
N ASP A 477 -20.89 23.84 13.87
CA ASP A 477 -20.86 25.26 14.24
C ASP A 477 -19.60 25.94 13.73
N ALA A 478 -18.50 25.19 13.56
CA ALA A 478 -17.31 25.64 12.85
C ALA A 478 -16.45 24.48 12.33
N VAL A 479 -15.53 24.78 11.42
CA VAL A 479 -14.52 23.87 10.87
C VAL A 479 -13.12 24.35 11.26
N LEU A 480 -12.36 23.52 11.97
CA LEU A 480 -10.94 23.73 12.26
C LEU A 480 -10.11 22.88 11.30
N LEU A 481 -9.31 23.52 10.45
CA LEU A 481 -8.37 22.82 9.56
C LEU A 481 -7.19 22.29 10.38
N ARG A 482 -6.84 21.01 10.20
CA ARG A 482 -5.77 20.38 10.99
C ARG A 482 -4.77 19.61 10.17
N SER A 483 -5.20 18.55 9.47
CA SER A 483 -4.32 17.64 8.73
C SER A 483 -4.85 17.39 7.32
N VAL A 484 -5.34 18.46 6.67
CA VAL A 484 -5.73 18.46 5.26
C VAL A 484 -4.50 18.48 4.33
N TRP A 485 -3.46 17.71 4.66
CA TRP A 485 -2.15 17.74 4.01
C TRP A 485 -2.16 17.35 2.52
N ASP A 486 -3.28 16.85 1.99
CA ASP A 486 -3.49 16.61 0.56
C ASP A 486 -4.11 17.80 -0.20
N TYR A 487 -4.41 18.93 0.46
CA TYR A 487 -5.06 20.08 -0.19
C TYR A 487 -4.25 20.59 -1.38
N HIS A 488 -2.92 20.67 -1.26
CA HIS A 488 -2.03 21.15 -2.31
C HIS A 488 -2.00 20.23 -3.55
N LEU A 489 -2.32 18.94 -3.39
CA LEU A 489 -2.46 17.98 -4.50
C LEU A 489 -3.80 18.14 -5.22
N ARG A 490 -4.78 18.79 -4.57
CA ARG A 490 -6.18 18.91 -4.98
C ARG A 490 -6.66 20.35 -4.79
N TYR A 491 -5.82 21.32 -5.12
CA TYR A 491 -5.99 22.71 -4.70
C TYR A 491 -7.29 23.33 -5.23
N ASP A 492 -7.64 23.07 -6.49
CA ASP A 492 -8.91 23.53 -7.07
C ASP A 492 -10.11 22.95 -6.30
N GLU A 493 -10.11 21.66 -6.00
CA GLU A 493 -11.17 21.01 -5.23
C GLU A 493 -11.25 21.54 -3.79
N PHE A 494 -10.11 21.85 -3.19
CA PHE A 494 -10.03 22.43 -1.85
C PHE A 494 -10.60 23.84 -1.81
N THR A 495 -10.25 24.69 -2.77
CA THR A 495 -10.79 26.06 -2.86
C THR A 495 -12.30 26.06 -3.16
N GLU A 496 -12.78 25.14 -4.00
CA GLU A 496 -14.21 24.90 -4.22
C GLU A 496 -14.91 24.39 -2.96
N TRP A 497 -14.26 23.52 -2.18
CA TRP A 497 -14.78 23.06 -0.90
C TRP A 497 -14.94 24.22 0.10
N LEU A 498 -13.92 25.07 0.25
CA LEU A 498 -14.02 26.28 1.07
C LEU A 498 -15.17 27.18 0.59
N ALA A 499 -15.36 27.33 -0.73
CA ALA A 499 -16.46 28.15 -1.27
C ALA A 499 -17.84 27.56 -0.95
N ARG A 500 -17.95 26.23 -0.86
CA ARG A 500 -19.17 25.56 -0.41
C ARG A 500 -19.45 25.80 1.07
N LEU A 501 -18.41 25.83 1.92
CA LEU A 501 -18.56 26.18 3.35
C LEU A 501 -19.05 27.62 3.51
N ASP A 502 -18.42 28.56 2.81
CA ASP A 502 -18.79 29.99 2.82
C ASP A 502 -20.25 30.17 2.40
N LYS A 503 -20.66 29.51 1.31
CA LYS A 503 -22.04 29.55 0.82
C LYS A 503 -23.03 28.94 1.81
N ALA A 504 -22.62 27.93 2.57
CA ALA A 504 -23.43 27.30 3.60
C ALA A 504 -23.45 28.08 4.93
N GLY A 505 -22.65 29.15 5.06
CA GLY A 505 -22.52 29.93 6.29
C GLY A 505 -21.79 29.18 7.40
N VAL A 506 -20.98 28.16 7.07
CA VAL A 506 -20.22 27.38 8.04
C VAL A 506 -18.85 28.05 8.24
N PRO A 507 -18.54 28.60 9.43
CA PRO A 507 -17.30 29.31 9.64
C PRO A 507 -16.10 28.36 9.65
N VAL A 508 -15.02 28.77 8.97
CA VAL A 508 -13.72 28.11 9.04
C VAL A 508 -12.85 28.87 10.03
N LEU A 509 -12.25 28.16 10.99
CA LEU A 509 -11.36 28.72 12.00
C LEU A 509 -9.95 28.80 11.40
N ASN A 510 -9.43 30.03 11.40
CA ASN A 510 -8.71 30.66 10.28
C ASN A 510 -9.64 30.81 9.08
N ASP A 511 -10.18 32.02 8.90
CA ASP A 511 -11.26 32.27 7.95
C ASP A 511 -10.86 31.89 6.51
N SER A 512 -11.85 31.52 5.71
CA SER A 512 -11.61 30.98 4.38
C SER A 512 -10.90 31.96 3.44
N GLY A 513 -10.97 33.27 3.70
CA GLY A 513 -10.20 34.28 2.98
C GLY A 513 -8.71 34.19 3.33
N LEU A 514 -8.40 34.11 4.63
CA LEU A 514 -7.04 33.92 5.13
C LEU A 514 -6.43 32.60 4.64
N VAL A 515 -7.20 31.52 4.64
CA VAL A 515 -6.77 30.20 4.14
C VAL A 515 -6.43 30.26 2.66
N ARG A 516 -7.28 30.88 1.82
CA ARG A 516 -7.02 31.00 0.37
C ARG A 516 -5.78 31.86 0.08
N TRP A 517 -5.63 32.97 0.81
CA TRP A 517 -4.46 33.83 0.72
C TRP A 517 -3.17 33.09 1.11
N ASN A 518 -3.21 32.34 2.22
CA ASN A 518 -2.05 31.60 2.71
C ASN A 518 -1.71 30.35 1.87
N GLY A 519 -2.69 29.76 1.19
CA GLY A 519 -2.49 28.56 0.38
C GLY A 519 -1.57 28.75 -0.83
N ASP A 520 -1.26 30.01 -1.18
CA ASP A 520 -0.30 30.36 -2.22
C ASP A 520 0.81 31.27 -1.65
N LYS A 521 2.04 30.75 -1.63
CA LYS A 521 3.25 31.40 -1.08
C LYS A 521 3.61 32.74 -1.74
N ARG A 522 2.89 33.20 -2.76
CA ARG A 522 2.94 34.60 -3.22
C ARG A 522 2.62 35.60 -2.10
N TYR A 523 1.91 35.17 -1.05
CA TYR A 523 1.71 35.99 0.16
C TYR A 523 3.03 36.52 0.76
N LEU A 524 4.15 35.81 0.58
CA LEU A 524 5.46 36.25 1.08
C LEU A 524 5.87 37.60 0.46
N LEU A 525 5.58 37.80 -0.83
CA LEU A 525 5.88 39.07 -1.51
C LEU A 525 5.02 40.21 -0.97
N GLU A 526 3.75 39.95 -0.68
CA GLU A 526 2.86 40.92 -0.04
C GLU A 526 3.33 41.27 1.38
N LEU A 527 3.77 40.28 2.16
CA LEU A 527 4.33 40.52 3.49
C LEU A 527 5.61 41.36 3.43
N ARG A 528 6.46 41.14 2.42
CA ARG A 528 7.64 41.98 2.18
C ARG A 528 7.25 43.44 1.90
N GLU A 529 6.22 43.67 1.10
CA GLU A 529 5.70 45.02 0.84
C GLU A 529 5.15 45.70 2.11
N ARG A 530 4.70 44.89 3.08
CA ARG A 530 4.27 45.34 4.42
C ARG A 530 5.43 45.47 5.43
N GLY A 531 6.68 45.32 4.98
CA GLY A 531 7.87 45.52 5.81
C GLY A 531 8.40 44.26 6.51
N VAL A 532 7.84 43.08 6.24
CA VAL A 532 8.35 41.82 6.79
C VAL A 532 9.64 41.42 6.10
N SER A 533 10.66 41.07 6.88
CA SER A 533 11.90 40.51 6.35
C SER A 533 11.66 39.06 5.91
N ILE A 534 11.70 38.81 4.60
CA ILE A 534 11.55 37.48 4.01
C ILE A 534 12.86 37.02 3.39
N VAL A 535 13.02 35.72 3.16
CA VAL A 535 14.03 35.23 2.21
C VAL A 535 13.77 35.88 0.84
N PRO A 536 14.77 36.48 0.17
CA PRO A 536 14.58 37.13 -1.13
C PRO A 536 13.90 36.20 -2.12
N SER A 537 12.74 36.59 -2.62
CA SER A 537 11.87 35.70 -3.40
C SER A 537 11.46 36.33 -4.72
N GLN A 538 11.46 35.52 -5.77
CA GLN A 538 10.93 35.85 -7.10
C GLN A 538 9.90 34.79 -7.51
N VAL A 539 8.86 35.20 -8.24
CA VAL A 539 7.82 34.28 -8.73
C VAL A 539 7.99 34.09 -10.23
N ALA A 540 7.96 32.85 -10.69
CA ALA A 540 8.11 32.53 -12.10
C ALA A 540 7.32 31.28 -12.50
N ALA A 541 6.94 31.18 -13.77
CA ALA A 541 6.23 30.04 -14.34
C ALA A 541 6.64 29.85 -15.81
N GLY A 542 6.44 28.64 -16.34
CA GLY A 542 6.71 28.33 -17.74
C GLY A 542 8.10 28.79 -18.23
N ALA A 543 8.15 29.47 -19.37
CA ALA A 543 9.40 29.97 -19.96
C ALA A 543 10.11 31.01 -19.07
N CYS A 544 9.37 31.82 -18.32
CA CYS A 544 9.94 32.83 -17.42
C CYS A 544 10.73 32.23 -16.25
N LEU A 545 10.45 30.98 -15.85
CA LEU A 545 11.23 30.31 -14.81
C LEU A 545 12.71 30.21 -15.19
N ARG A 546 13.00 29.84 -16.45
CA ARG A 546 14.38 29.75 -16.93
C ARG A 546 15.05 31.12 -16.98
N GLU A 547 14.33 32.15 -17.40
CA GLU A 547 14.87 33.53 -17.42
C GLU A 547 15.24 34.02 -16.02
N VAL A 548 14.39 33.77 -15.03
CA VAL A 548 14.65 34.14 -13.63
C VAL A 548 15.84 33.35 -13.06
N VAL A 549 15.92 32.04 -13.31
CA VAL A 549 17.05 31.21 -12.87
C VAL A 549 18.35 31.64 -13.54
N ASN A 550 18.33 31.92 -14.86
CA ASN A 550 19.51 32.38 -15.59
C ASN A 550 20.00 33.74 -15.10
N GLY A 551 19.10 34.61 -14.62
CA GLY A 551 19.47 35.87 -13.98
C GLY A 551 20.22 35.72 -12.65
N LEU A 552 20.26 34.51 -12.09
CA LEU A 552 20.92 34.17 -10.83
C LEU A 552 22.18 33.31 -11.03
N ASP A 553 22.74 33.28 -12.24
CA ASP A 553 23.88 32.43 -12.64
C ASP A 553 25.00 32.37 -11.57
N GLY A 554 25.45 31.14 -11.26
CA GLY A 554 26.47 30.86 -10.25
C GLY A 554 25.99 30.88 -8.78
N GLN A 555 24.74 31.26 -8.49
CA GLN A 555 24.20 31.25 -7.13
C GLN A 555 23.55 29.90 -6.78
N GLU A 556 23.67 29.48 -5.52
CA GLU A 556 22.85 28.38 -5.00
C GLU A 556 21.43 28.87 -4.74
N ILE A 557 20.46 28.18 -5.35
CA ILE A 557 19.04 28.54 -5.29
C ILE A 557 18.17 27.36 -4.89
N VAL A 558 16.99 27.68 -4.40
CA VAL A 558 15.87 26.78 -4.18
C VAL A 558 14.70 27.22 -5.07
N VAL A 559 14.14 26.27 -5.81
CA VAL A 559 12.92 26.44 -6.61
C VAL A 559 11.85 25.57 -5.98
N LYS A 560 10.74 26.18 -5.53
CA LYS A 560 9.62 25.47 -4.88
C LYS A 560 8.28 25.96 -5.40
N PRO A 561 7.25 25.09 -5.54
CA PRO A 561 5.92 25.54 -5.95
C PRO A 561 5.35 26.61 -5.02
N THR A 562 4.56 27.54 -5.54
CA THR A 562 3.87 28.52 -4.68
C THR A 562 2.74 27.87 -3.89
N VAL A 563 2.06 26.89 -4.47
CA VAL A 563 1.10 26.00 -3.79
C VAL A 563 1.78 24.65 -3.58
N GLY A 564 2.10 24.29 -2.34
CA GLY A 564 2.82 23.04 -2.05
C GLY A 564 3.14 22.85 -0.58
N ALA A 565 3.37 21.60 -0.20
CA ALA A 565 3.80 21.15 1.13
C ALA A 565 4.85 20.03 1.01
N THR A 566 5.43 19.60 2.15
CA THR A 566 6.31 18.41 2.28
C THR A 566 7.47 18.32 1.26
N ALA A 567 7.98 19.47 0.82
CA ALA A 567 9.04 19.60 -0.19
C ALA A 567 8.71 18.98 -1.57
N LEU A 568 7.43 18.77 -1.90
CA LEU A 568 7.02 18.26 -3.21
C LEU A 568 7.41 19.25 -4.32
N HIS A 569 8.14 18.76 -5.32
CA HIS A 569 8.72 19.54 -6.43
C HIS A 569 9.66 20.67 -5.99
N THR A 570 10.20 20.62 -4.77
CA THR A 570 11.26 21.52 -4.32
C THR A 570 12.61 21.03 -4.80
N VAL A 571 13.35 21.89 -5.49
CA VAL A 571 14.67 21.61 -6.06
C VAL A 571 15.69 22.60 -5.48
N ARG A 572 16.88 22.11 -5.17
CA ARG A 572 18.05 22.94 -4.84
C ARG A 572 19.15 22.69 -5.87
N GLY A 573 19.83 23.72 -6.31
CA GLY A 573 20.98 23.59 -7.20
C GLY A 573 21.66 24.92 -7.47
N VAL A 574 22.76 24.88 -8.23
CA VAL A 574 23.47 26.08 -8.67
C VAL A 574 22.87 26.55 -9.99
N ALA A 575 22.42 27.80 -10.06
CA ALA A 575 21.95 28.40 -11.30
C ALA A 575 23.04 28.35 -12.39
N GLY A 576 22.65 27.96 -13.61
CA GLY A 576 23.57 27.74 -14.74
C GLY A 576 24.25 26.37 -14.80
N SER A 577 24.04 25.51 -13.79
CA SER A 577 24.54 24.12 -13.84
C SER A 577 23.67 23.23 -14.73
N ALA A 578 24.32 22.32 -15.46
CA ALA A 578 23.62 21.36 -16.32
C ALA A 578 22.71 20.42 -15.52
N GLU A 579 23.07 20.13 -14.27
CA GLU A 579 22.30 19.30 -13.34
C GLU A 579 21.00 19.98 -12.92
N LEU A 580 21.05 21.28 -12.60
CA LEU A 580 19.85 22.03 -12.25
C LEU A 580 18.94 22.17 -13.47
N ASP A 581 19.49 22.47 -14.65
CA ASP A 581 18.71 22.60 -15.89
C ASP A 581 17.94 21.33 -16.24
N GLN A 582 18.58 20.16 -16.08
CA GLN A 582 17.91 18.87 -16.27
C GLN A 582 16.78 18.68 -15.26
N THR A 583 17.01 19.02 -13.99
CA THR A 583 16.01 18.88 -12.94
C THR A 583 14.82 19.82 -13.16
N LEU A 584 15.07 21.07 -13.55
CA LEU A 584 14.04 22.05 -13.89
C LEU A 584 13.22 21.62 -15.11
N ALA A 585 13.80 20.88 -16.06
CA ALA A 585 13.08 20.36 -17.22
C ALA A 585 12.09 19.23 -16.87
N GLU A 586 12.24 18.58 -15.72
CA GLU A 586 11.32 17.54 -15.23
C GLU A 586 10.17 18.09 -14.37
N LEU A 587 10.24 19.37 -13.99
CA LEU A 587 9.23 20.01 -13.16
C LEU A 587 7.91 20.20 -13.93
N PRO A 588 6.74 20.05 -13.26
CA PRO A 588 5.45 20.33 -13.88
C PRO A 588 5.32 21.82 -14.25
N ASP A 589 4.47 22.11 -15.24
CA ASP A 589 4.18 23.48 -15.65
C ASP A 589 3.20 24.15 -14.68
N ILE A 590 3.74 24.67 -13.57
CA ILE A 590 3.04 25.38 -12.50
C ILE A 590 3.83 26.64 -12.08
N VAL A 591 3.33 27.36 -11.07
CA VAL A 591 3.97 28.58 -10.57
C VAL A 591 4.95 28.24 -9.44
N TYR A 592 6.14 28.81 -9.53
CA TYR A 592 7.25 28.59 -8.61
C TYR A 592 7.69 29.87 -7.92
N LEU A 593 8.22 29.69 -6.71
CA LEU A 593 9.04 30.65 -5.98
C LEU A 593 10.51 30.26 -6.16
N VAL A 594 11.33 31.22 -6.54
CA VAL A 594 12.79 31.09 -6.66
C VAL A 594 13.44 31.92 -5.56
N GLN A 595 14.27 31.27 -4.75
CA GLN A 595 14.90 31.86 -3.56
C GLN A 595 16.40 31.50 -3.52
N PRO A 596 17.29 32.38 -3.03
CA PRO A 596 18.64 31.97 -2.70
C PRO A 596 18.61 30.94 -1.57
N PHE A 597 19.41 29.89 -1.68
CA PHE A 597 19.58 28.93 -0.60
C PHE A 597 20.22 29.64 0.62
N GLN A 598 19.71 29.37 1.82
CA GLN A 598 20.23 29.95 3.07
C GLN A 598 21.09 28.89 3.78
N PRO A 599 22.43 28.99 3.79
CA PRO A 599 23.31 28.02 4.43
C PRO A 599 23.07 27.86 5.93
N GLU A 600 22.56 28.91 6.60
CA GLU A 600 22.22 28.94 8.02
C GLU A 600 21.16 27.89 8.40
N ILE A 601 20.32 27.46 7.46
CA ILE A 601 19.38 26.35 7.68
C ILE A 601 20.13 25.05 8.03
N VAL A 602 21.28 24.81 7.41
CA VAL A 602 22.10 23.62 7.66
C VAL A 602 22.98 23.83 8.90
N ALA A 603 23.51 25.03 9.10
CA ALA A 603 24.41 25.32 10.21
C ALA A 603 23.68 25.42 11.55
N ASP A 604 22.60 26.21 11.59
CA ASP A 604 21.92 26.61 12.83
C ASP A 604 20.57 25.90 13.01
N GLY A 605 19.90 25.62 11.89
CA GLY A 605 18.57 25.01 11.81
C GLY A 605 17.49 25.99 11.37
N GLU A 606 16.28 25.47 11.17
CA GLU A 606 15.07 26.24 10.86
C GLU A 606 14.27 26.47 12.15
N TRP A 607 13.94 27.73 12.43
CA TRP A 607 13.03 28.08 13.51
C TRP A 607 11.59 27.86 13.09
N SER A 608 10.80 27.28 14.00
CA SER A 608 9.33 27.18 13.90
C SER A 608 8.71 27.72 15.17
N LEU A 609 8.03 28.87 15.08
CA LEU A 609 7.36 29.53 16.20
C LEU A 609 5.85 29.34 16.11
N ILE A 610 5.24 28.91 17.21
CA ILE A 610 3.82 28.58 17.26
C ILE A 610 3.09 29.71 17.99
N PHE A 611 1.98 30.13 17.39
CA PHE A 611 1.10 31.14 17.92
C PHE A 611 -0.32 30.60 18.02
N VAL A 612 -1.01 30.99 19.09
CA VAL A 612 -2.43 30.70 19.31
C VAL A 612 -3.10 32.01 19.65
N ASP A 613 -4.16 32.33 18.91
CA ASP A 613 -4.90 33.60 19.03
C ASP A 613 -4.00 34.85 18.92
N GLY A 614 -2.97 34.78 18.07
CA GLY A 614 -1.98 35.87 17.90
C GLY A 614 -0.88 35.90 18.95
N GLU A 615 -0.98 35.11 20.02
CA GLU A 615 0.03 35.09 21.08
C GLU A 615 1.00 33.92 20.91
N PHE A 616 2.29 34.20 21.12
CA PHE A 616 3.33 33.19 21.16
C PHE A 616 3.04 32.11 22.21
N THR A 617 3.34 30.86 21.88
CA THR A 617 3.23 29.72 22.82
C THR A 617 4.57 29.06 23.07
N HIS A 618 5.21 28.56 22.01
CA HIS A 618 6.45 27.82 22.07
C HIS A 618 7.15 27.84 20.71
N ALA A 619 8.43 27.48 20.70
CA ALA A 619 9.20 27.34 19.48
C ALA A 619 10.03 26.05 19.49
N VAL A 620 10.35 25.59 18.28
CA VAL A 620 11.28 24.49 18.05
C VAL A 620 12.29 24.89 16.98
N VAL A 621 13.47 24.29 17.04
CA VAL A 621 14.46 24.33 15.96
C VAL A 621 14.50 22.97 15.28
N LYS A 622 14.24 22.96 13.98
CA LYS A 622 14.27 21.78 13.11
C LYS A 622 15.62 21.71 12.40
N ARG A 623 16.27 20.54 12.42
CA ARG A 623 17.57 20.33 11.75
C ARG A 623 17.49 19.15 10.79
N ALA A 624 18.05 19.33 9.60
CA ALA A 624 18.13 18.27 8.60
C ALA A 624 19.09 17.15 9.03
N ALA A 625 18.91 15.96 8.46
CA ALA A 625 19.87 14.87 8.61
C ALA A 625 21.24 15.25 7.99
N PRO A 626 22.36 14.67 8.46
CA PRO A 626 23.68 14.93 7.87
C PRO A 626 23.69 14.71 6.35
N GLY A 627 24.06 15.75 5.59
CA GLY A 627 24.11 15.72 4.12
C GLY A 627 22.79 16.05 3.40
N ASP A 628 21.71 16.36 4.14
CA ASP A 628 20.45 16.88 3.60
C ASP A 628 20.23 18.34 4.06
N PHE A 629 19.26 19.03 3.47
CA PHE A 629 18.84 20.38 3.88
C PHE A 629 17.36 20.44 4.26
N ARG A 630 16.60 19.38 4.00
CA ARG A 630 15.18 19.28 4.36
C ARG A 630 15.07 18.90 5.84
N VAL A 631 14.43 19.77 6.61
CA VAL A 631 14.36 19.67 8.08
C VAL A 631 13.19 18.84 8.58
N GLN A 632 12.32 18.35 7.69
CA GLN A 632 11.13 17.57 8.04
C GLN A 632 11.52 16.16 8.52
N ASP A 633 10.78 15.65 9.50
CA ASP A 633 10.98 14.30 10.07
C ASP A 633 10.89 13.19 9.00
N ASP A 634 10.10 13.41 7.94
CA ASP A 634 9.99 12.53 6.75
C ASP A 634 11.34 12.26 6.05
N PHE A 635 12.31 13.17 6.22
CA PHE A 635 13.66 13.08 5.67
C PHE A 635 14.73 12.79 6.75
N GLY A 636 14.30 12.43 7.97
CA GLY A 636 15.20 12.14 9.09
C GLY A 636 15.68 13.37 9.85
N GLY A 637 14.95 14.48 9.73
CA GLY A 637 15.18 15.68 10.53
C GLY A 637 14.98 15.44 12.03
N THR A 638 15.47 16.38 12.84
CA THR A 638 15.32 16.38 14.31
C THR A 638 14.65 17.66 14.76
N VAL A 639 13.77 17.57 15.74
CA VAL A 639 13.03 18.70 16.32
C VAL A 639 13.47 18.91 17.76
N THR A 640 13.97 20.09 18.08
CA THR A 640 14.44 20.45 19.44
C THR A 640 13.62 21.63 19.98
N PRO A 641 12.93 21.50 21.12
CA PRO A 641 12.32 22.64 21.80
C PRO A 641 13.38 23.68 22.15
N THR A 642 13.15 24.95 21.84
CA THR A 642 14.15 26.00 22.07
C THR A 642 13.46 27.34 22.25
N ASP A 643 13.86 28.09 23.27
CA ASP A 643 13.34 29.45 23.49
C ASP A 643 13.91 30.41 22.43
N PRO A 644 13.07 31.19 21.73
CA PRO A 644 13.53 32.13 20.72
C PRO A 644 14.22 33.32 21.36
N THR A 645 15.24 33.86 20.70
CA THR A 645 15.79 35.17 21.07
C THR A 645 14.79 36.28 20.73
N PRO A 646 14.91 37.49 21.31
CA PRO A 646 14.02 38.61 20.99
C PRO A 646 13.95 38.90 19.49
N VAL A 647 15.08 38.83 18.78
CA VAL A 647 15.13 39.03 17.32
C VAL A 647 14.27 38.03 16.56
N VAL A 648 14.29 36.76 16.97
CA VAL A 648 13.50 35.69 16.32
C VAL A 648 12.02 35.88 16.63
N LEU A 649 11.68 36.14 17.89
CA LEU A 649 10.29 36.32 18.33
C LEU A 649 9.67 37.58 17.69
N ASP A 650 10.37 38.71 17.73
CA ASP A 650 9.90 39.99 17.17
C ASP A 650 9.70 39.87 15.65
N GLY A 651 10.62 39.21 14.95
CA GLY A 651 10.50 38.97 13.51
C GLY A 651 9.31 38.06 13.15
N ALA A 652 9.08 37.02 13.93
CA ALA A 652 7.95 36.12 13.74
C ALA A 652 6.61 36.79 14.06
N GLN A 653 6.54 37.57 15.15
CA GLN A 653 5.36 38.35 15.52
C GLN A 653 5.05 39.39 14.44
N ALA A 654 6.06 40.12 13.94
CA ALA A 654 5.87 41.08 12.86
C ALA A 654 5.31 40.44 11.58
N ALA A 655 5.75 39.22 11.24
CA ALA A 655 5.20 38.46 10.12
C ALA A 655 3.72 38.10 10.33
N LEU A 656 3.35 37.70 11.55
CA LEU A 656 1.98 37.35 11.92
C LEU A 656 1.07 38.60 11.90
N ASP A 657 1.51 39.70 12.49
CA ASP A 657 0.77 40.96 12.54
C ASP A 657 0.52 41.52 11.14
N ALA A 658 1.52 41.40 10.26
CA ALA A 658 1.42 41.84 8.87
C ALA A 658 0.43 41.02 8.02
N ALA A 659 0.00 39.83 8.46
CA ALA A 659 -1.09 39.09 7.81
C ALA A 659 -2.44 39.83 7.92
N GLY A 660 -2.57 40.79 8.84
CA GLY A 660 -3.68 41.73 8.94
C GLY A 660 -4.94 41.19 9.62
N ARG A 661 -4.94 39.93 10.06
CA ARG A 661 -5.99 39.30 10.87
C ARG A 661 -5.37 38.34 11.86
N THR A 662 -5.89 38.31 13.08
CA THR A 662 -5.42 37.39 14.12
C THR A 662 -5.95 35.96 13.88
N PRO A 663 -5.08 35.00 13.50
CA PRO A 663 -5.51 33.63 13.30
C PRO A 663 -5.76 32.93 14.64
N ALA A 664 -6.61 31.89 14.63
CA ALA A 664 -6.80 31.02 15.78
C ALA A 664 -5.51 30.28 16.15
N TYR A 665 -4.72 29.92 15.15
CA TYR A 665 -3.37 29.37 15.30
C TYR A 665 -2.53 29.70 14.06
N ALA A 666 -1.21 29.75 14.25
CA ALA A 666 -0.25 29.91 13.17
C ALA A 666 1.06 29.22 13.51
N ARG A 667 1.81 28.84 12.48
CA ARG A 667 3.23 28.54 12.61
C ARG A 667 4.03 29.48 11.72
N VAL A 668 5.07 30.09 12.28
CA VAL A 668 5.97 31.00 11.57
C VAL A 668 7.33 30.34 11.47
N ASP A 669 7.73 30.00 10.25
CA ASP A 669 8.97 29.31 9.94
C ASP A 669 9.99 30.28 9.33
N GLY A 670 11.23 30.27 9.84
CA GLY A 670 12.25 31.19 9.37
C GLY A 670 13.68 30.82 9.79
N VAL A 671 14.62 31.65 9.36
CA VAL A 671 16.05 31.46 9.60
C VAL A 671 16.69 32.79 10.00
N VAL A 672 17.72 32.76 10.83
CA VAL A 672 18.45 33.96 11.23
C VAL A 672 19.65 34.15 10.31
N VAL A 673 19.71 35.27 9.60
CA VAL A 673 20.80 35.61 8.67
C VAL A 673 21.32 36.97 9.03
N ASN A 674 22.63 37.09 9.28
CA ASN A 674 23.29 38.33 9.70
C ASN A 674 22.57 39.02 10.89
N GLY A 675 22.11 38.23 11.86
CA GLY A 675 21.41 38.72 13.05
C GLY A 675 19.98 39.22 12.80
N ARG A 676 19.35 38.87 11.67
CA ARG A 676 17.95 39.20 11.36
C ARG A 676 17.15 37.93 11.08
N PHE A 677 15.92 37.87 11.58
CA PHE A 677 14.98 36.80 11.23
C PHE A 677 14.42 37.03 9.82
N LEU A 678 14.59 36.04 8.94
CA LEU A 678 14.01 36.00 7.61
C LEU A 678 12.90 34.96 7.57
N LEU A 679 11.68 35.40 7.27
CA LEU A 679 10.53 34.54 7.07
C LEU A 679 10.73 33.65 5.84
N MET A 680 10.54 32.35 6.03
CA MET A 680 10.56 31.35 4.96
C MET A 680 9.16 30.84 4.62
N GLU A 681 8.33 30.68 5.64
CA GLU A 681 6.94 30.22 5.50
C GLU A 681 6.10 30.70 6.69
N LEU A 682 4.86 31.11 6.40
CA LEU A 682 3.81 31.32 7.38
C LEU A 682 2.74 30.27 7.10
N GLU A 683 2.45 29.39 8.04
CA GLU A 683 1.47 28.31 7.88
C GLU A 683 0.23 28.59 8.73
N LEU A 684 -0.90 28.81 8.06
CA LEU A 684 -2.19 29.15 8.66
C LEU A 684 -3.29 28.11 8.36
N ILE A 685 -2.97 27.02 7.67
CA ILE A 685 -3.98 26.06 7.19
C ILE A 685 -3.89 24.73 7.93
N GLU A 686 -2.75 24.04 7.86
CA GLU A 686 -2.58 22.73 8.50
C GLU A 686 -1.17 22.49 9.09
N PRO A 687 -0.59 23.46 9.83
CA PRO A 687 0.70 23.28 10.44
C PRO A 687 0.67 22.19 11.52
N GLU A 688 1.76 21.44 11.56
CA GLU A 688 2.14 20.74 12.78
C GLU A 688 2.46 21.77 13.87
N LEU A 689 1.80 21.63 15.03
CA LEU A 689 1.89 22.55 16.16
C LEU A 689 2.75 22.02 17.31
N PHE A 690 3.38 20.85 17.14
CA PHE A 690 4.31 20.25 18.12
C PHE A 690 3.72 20.11 19.53
N PHE A 691 2.45 19.72 19.65
CA PHE A 691 1.81 19.46 20.94
C PHE A 691 2.54 18.40 21.79
N PRO A 692 3.16 17.33 21.24
CA PRO A 692 3.95 16.41 22.05
C PRO A 692 5.13 17.09 22.77
N GLN A 693 5.71 18.13 22.16
CA GLN A 693 6.83 18.89 22.72
C GLN A 693 6.35 19.98 23.69
N HIS A 694 5.13 20.51 23.50
CA HIS A 694 4.53 21.51 24.38
C HIS A 694 3.02 21.27 24.58
N PRO A 695 2.63 20.29 25.44
CA PRO A 695 1.22 19.85 25.56
C PRO A 695 0.23 20.94 25.97
N GLU A 696 0.68 21.94 26.75
CA GLU A 696 -0.17 23.05 27.21
C GLU A 696 -0.72 23.90 26.05
N ALA A 697 -0.03 23.93 24.90
CA ALA A 697 -0.50 24.67 23.73
C ALA A 697 -1.79 24.08 23.14
N ALA A 698 -2.05 22.77 23.32
CA ALA A 698 -3.28 22.14 22.89
C ALA A 698 -4.49 22.68 23.66
N GLN A 699 -4.34 22.88 24.97
CA GLN A 699 -5.39 23.47 25.80
C GLN A 699 -5.59 24.95 25.50
N LYS A 700 -4.50 25.70 25.24
CA LYS A 700 -4.60 27.12 24.83
C LYS A 700 -5.38 27.25 23.51
N LEU A 701 -5.08 26.40 22.52
CA LEU A 701 -5.82 26.40 21.26
C LEU A 701 -7.28 25.99 21.45
N ALA A 702 -7.57 25.00 22.28
CA ALA A 702 -8.94 24.60 22.57
C ALA A 702 -9.76 25.74 23.18
N THR A 703 -9.17 26.52 24.11
CA THR A 703 -9.81 27.71 24.70
C THR A 703 -10.05 28.79 23.64
N ALA A 704 -9.06 29.06 22.78
CA ALA A 704 -9.19 30.03 21.69
C ALA A 704 -10.28 29.63 20.69
N VAL A 705 -10.39 28.33 20.36
CA VAL A 705 -11.46 27.79 19.52
C VAL A 705 -12.82 27.97 20.22
N SER A 706 -12.94 27.64 21.50
CA SER A 706 -14.19 27.79 22.26
C SER A 706 -14.67 29.24 22.32
N ALA A 707 -13.75 30.21 22.41
CA ALA A 707 -14.07 31.63 22.39
C ALA A 707 -14.53 32.16 21.01
N ARG A 708 -14.16 31.47 19.92
CA ARG A 708 -14.42 31.88 18.53
C ARG A 708 -15.69 31.27 17.92
N VAL A 709 -16.25 30.26 18.56
CA VAL A 709 -17.39 29.47 18.06
C VAL A 709 -18.61 29.82 18.86
#